data_AF-A0ABD2LGM2-F1
#
_entry.id   AF-A0ABD2LGM2-F1
#
_cell.length_a   1.000
_cell.length_b   1.000
_cell.length_c   1.000
_cell.angle_alpha   90.00
_cell.angle_beta   90.00
_cell.angle_gamma   90.00
#
_symmetry.space_group_name_H-M   'P 1'
#
loop_
_entity.id
_entity.type
_entity.pdbx_description
1 polymer ?
#
loop_
_entity_poly.entity_id
_entity_poly.type
_entity_poly.pdbx_seq_one_letter_code
_entity_poly.pdbx_strand_id
1 'polypeptide(L)'
;MDRKKIEILQKSRKRKFLDNNDNENEANSEHREQNDENNDCDDEIEEEQAIVNFELGKTQKGGICLWSEGFRFTHKQNDLWRCNVRDCLARVTITDKSDNGMAGYFGQKFGIDSPAPSTLSWPSTVEQNSPLVQYSLSSSSTTTLQPAHPWEEPVVRRALFPIPYWNVHSHAASALARTNNGLEATHLHFSKGLCHHPALSDFIYEVSRSIDKQVDAARSARNFVHKRHKRYVLQDAVIMRILADATYNNDAEIRELMTALGLQFLKLMFRFILTDSVRVVRSFCAKNRIFLPTKFSTHFASKTFHPKMTISAPADVDKLQDAANRMRISSIEQTCAANSGHPTSSCSAAEIVATLFFAEMRYDVKEPRSASADRFILSKGHACPILYAAWEEAGLLSRDQVLSLRKIDSDIEGHPTPRLNFIDVATGSLGQGLSCAAGMAYTGKYVDRSSYRVYCLMGDGESAEGSVWEAAAFASFYKLDNLVAIVDVNRLGQSQETQLQHDIDAYVQRFAAFGWNAIGLEDGHDITALLNAYANAKKVTGKPTAIIAKTLKGKGIDGVADLNNQHGKPVSKDKAEPIRALLKSDKPANWTIPAPIGDAPAVDLGIGAIAMSAPPQYKMGEKVATRQAYGNALLKLAEANKRVIALDGDISNSTFSNLVQKKLPEQFVQCYIAEQNMVGVGVGMACRGRVLPHVSTFAAFFTRAGDQIRMGAVSFTNVKFTGSHCGVSIGEDGPSQMALEDLALFSALPASVVLYPSDAVSAERATELAANYTGITYTRVSRPATPVLYTSDEKFELGKCKVIRESSADTVLLVGAGVTLYECLTAHDLLSAQGIRVAVIDLFSVKPIDAETLAQQAKRVGGKVLTVEDHYEAGGVGSAVCVALADVANVRVRSLCVRELPRSGPPEALMELYGISANAIVKAVKNFQ
;
A
#
# COMPACT_ATOMS: atom_id res chain seq x y z
N MET A 1 45.17 19.14 -25.46
CA MET A 1 46.00 19.73 -26.54
C MET A 1 45.14 19.78 -27.79
N ASP A 2 45.01 20.92 -28.47
CA ASP A 2 45.41 22.25 -28.03
C ASP A 2 44.49 23.36 -28.58
N ARG A 3 44.57 24.53 -27.95
CA ARG A 3 43.81 25.74 -28.28
C ARG A 3 44.17 26.27 -29.67
N LYS A 4 43.16 26.59 -30.49
CA LYS A 4 43.13 27.76 -31.42
C LYS A 4 41.85 27.74 -32.28
N LYS A 5 40.78 28.43 -31.83
CA LYS A 5 39.74 29.10 -32.66
C LYS A 5 38.56 29.73 -31.87
N ILE A 6 38.78 30.21 -30.64
CA ILE A 6 37.83 31.12 -29.96
C ILE A 6 38.60 32.38 -29.50
N GLU A 7 39.09 33.11 -30.49
CA GLU A 7 39.41 34.55 -30.43
C GLU A 7 38.85 35.15 -31.72
N ILE A 8 38.40 36.42 -31.66
CA ILE A 8 37.48 37.11 -32.59
C ILE A 8 36.00 36.88 -32.21
N LEU A 9 35.26 38.00 -32.09
CA LEU A 9 33.97 38.15 -31.40
C LEU A 9 34.09 37.90 -29.87
N GLN A 10 33.89 38.86 -28.96
CA GLN A 10 33.48 40.27 -29.10
C GLN A 10 34.31 41.18 -28.17
N LYS A 11 34.87 42.27 -28.70
CA LYS A 11 35.57 43.33 -27.93
C LYS A 11 35.21 44.73 -28.44
N SER A 12 34.10 45.30 -27.94
CA SER A 12 33.94 46.75 -27.79
C SER A 12 32.65 47.11 -27.05
N ARG A 13 32.78 47.65 -25.83
CA ARG A 13 31.70 48.34 -25.08
C ARG A 13 31.90 49.86 -25.21
N LYS A 14 30.82 50.64 -25.01
CA LYS A 14 30.74 52.12 -24.89
C LYS A 14 30.88 52.94 -26.19
N ARG A 15 29.79 53.62 -26.59
CA ARG A 15 29.52 55.06 -26.30
C ARG A 15 28.33 55.61 -27.11
N LYS A 16 27.27 56.05 -26.44
CA LYS A 16 26.72 57.42 -26.50
C LYS A 16 25.43 57.54 -25.68
N PHE A 17 25.20 58.74 -25.16
CA PHE A 17 23.97 59.26 -24.56
C PHE A 17 24.03 60.78 -24.80
N LEU A 18 22.95 61.40 -25.28
CA LEU A 18 22.57 62.84 -25.22
C LEU A 18 21.60 63.20 -26.36
N ASP A 19 20.71 64.16 -26.07
CA ASP A 19 19.87 64.98 -26.96
C ASP A 19 18.81 64.28 -27.83
N ASN A 20 17.59 64.82 -28.06
CA ASN A 20 16.77 65.83 -27.34
C ASN A 20 15.40 65.97 -28.07
N ASN A 21 14.36 66.47 -27.37
CA ASN A 21 13.15 67.16 -27.91
C ASN A 21 12.16 66.34 -28.81
N ASP A 22 10.85 66.62 -28.90
CA ASP A 22 9.92 67.53 -28.18
C ASP A 22 8.44 67.14 -28.46
N ASN A 23 7.50 67.72 -27.67
CA ASN A 23 6.08 68.00 -28.02
C ASN A 23 5.06 66.82 -28.17
N GLU A 24 3.77 66.93 -27.80
CA GLU A 24 3.00 67.90 -26.98
C GLU A 24 1.58 67.37 -26.65
N ASN A 25 0.88 67.98 -25.68
CA ASN A 25 -0.61 68.04 -25.47
C ASN A 25 -1.42 66.74 -25.19
N GLU A 26 -2.52 66.73 -24.40
CA GLU A 26 -3.04 67.63 -23.34
C GLU A 26 -4.12 66.87 -22.50
N ALA A 27 -4.46 67.37 -21.30
CA ALA A 27 -5.72 67.26 -20.51
C ALA A 27 -6.64 65.99 -20.65
N ASN A 28 -7.26 65.41 -19.61
CA ASN A 28 -7.43 65.72 -18.17
C ASN A 28 -8.10 64.49 -17.49
N SER A 29 -8.35 64.38 -16.17
CA SER A 29 -8.12 65.21 -14.97
C SER A 29 -8.28 64.36 -13.70
N GLU A 30 -7.52 64.69 -12.64
CA GLU A 30 -7.88 64.71 -11.19
C GLU A 30 -8.70 63.57 -10.53
N HIS A 31 -8.37 63.04 -9.33
CA HIS A 31 -7.41 63.52 -8.31
C HIS A 31 -7.03 62.41 -7.29
N ARG A 32 -5.75 62.41 -6.86
CA ARG A 32 -5.21 62.24 -5.48
C ARG A 32 -5.63 61.04 -4.59
N GLU A 33 -4.75 60.45 -3.75
CA GLU A 33 -3.37 60.81 -3.36
C GLU A 33 -2.57 59.58 -2.84
N GLN A 34 -1.26 59.54 -3.17
CA GLN A 34 -0.08 59.09 -2.38
C GLN A 34 -0.14 57.86 -1.44
N ASN A 35 0.88 57.00 -1.28
CA ASN A 35 2.21 56.74 -1.90
C ASN A 35 2.71 55.37 -1.32
N ASP A 36 3.87 54.74 -1.60
CA ASP A 36 5.10 55.08 -2.35
C ASP A 36 5.84 53.78 -2.83
N GLU A 37 6.96 53.93 -3.54
CA GLU A 37 8.20 53.08 -3.64
C GLU A 37 8.14 51.52 -3.41
N ASN A 38 8.79 50.65 -4.21
CA ASN A 38 9.82 50.82 -5.26
C ASN A 38 9.93 49.62 -6.24
N ASN A 39 10.35 49.93 -7.47
CA ASN A 39 11.09 49.11 -8.47
C ASN A 39 10.54 47.78 -9.02
N ASP A 40 10.42 47.74 -10.36
CA ASP A 40 10.57 46.55 -11.20
C ASP A 40 12.02 45.99 -11.17
N CYS A 41 12.17 44.71 -11.52
CA CYS A 41 13.18 44.27 -12.49
C CYS A 41 12.86 42.86 -13.01
N ASP A 42 13.10 42.60 -14.30
CA ASP A 42 13.23 41.24 -14.83
C ASP A 42 14.47 40.55 -14.24
N ASP A 43 14.42 39.24 -14.04
CA ASP A 43 15.60 38.39 -13.83
C ASP A 43 15.49 37.12 -14.69
N GLU A 44 16.59 36.76 -15.37
CA GLU A 44 16.67 35.64 -16.31
C GLU A 44 16.83 34.30 -15.57
N ILE A 45 16.29 33.21 -16.11
CA ILE A 45 16.42 31.86 -15.52
C ILE A 45 17.77 31.26 -15.93
N GLU A 46 18.80 31.42 -15.10
CA GLU A 46 20.05 30.67 -15.24
C GLU A 46 19.94 29.23 -14.68
N GLU A 47 20.32 28.23 -15.47
CA GLU A 47 20.45 26.83 -15.03
C GLU A 47 21.83 26.58 -14.38
N GLU A 48 21.92 26.45 -13.05
CA GLU A 48 23.16 26.00 -12.39
C GLU A 48 23.44 24.51 -12.64
N GLN A 49 24.12 24.21 -13.76
CA GLN A 49 24.77 22.90 -13.96
C GLN A 49 26.10 22.82 -13.20
N ALA A 50 26.12 22.06 -12.10
CA ALA A 50 27.30 21.86 -11.27
C ALA A 50 28.39 20.98 -11.94
N ILE A 51 29.21 21.56 -12.83
CA ILE A 51 30.33 20.88 -13.48
C ILE A 51 31.57 20.86 -12.56
N VAL A 52 31.88 19.70 -11.97
CA VAL A 52 33.12 19.49 -11.21
C VAL A 52 34.29 19.17 -12.14
N ASN A 53 35.14 20.15 -12.41
CA ASN A 53 36.39 19.95 -13.16
C ASN A 53 37.52 19.45 -12.24
N PHE A 54 38.21 18.37 -12.65
CA PHE A 54 39.46 17.91 -12.04
C PHE A 54 40.67 18.42 -12.84
N GLU A 55 41.57 19.18 -12.20
CA GLU A 55 42.87 19.52 -12.79
C GLU A 55 43.91 18.40 -12.56
N LEU A 56 44.73 18.11 -13.59
CA LEU A 56 45.75 17.06 -13.57
C LEU A 56 47.17 17.64 -13.42
N GLY A 57 47.68 17.64 -12.18
CA GLY A 57 49.10 17.88 -11.90
C GLY A 57 49.96 16.65 -12.22
N LYS A 58 50.99 16.81 -13.07
CA LYS A 58 51.96 15.73 -13.41
C LYS A 58 53.24 15.85 -12.59
N THR A 59 53.70 14.72 -12.03
CA THR A 59 55.12 14.50 -11.66
C THR A 59 55.63 13.14 -12.15
N GLN A 60 56.94 13.04 -12.28
CA GLN A 60 57.68 12.23 -13.26
C GLN A 60 57.82 10.72 -12.95
N LYS A 61 57.85 9.92 -14.04
CA LYS A 61 58.67 8.71 -14.28
C LYS A 61 58.79 7.63 -13.18
N GLY A 62 58.33 6.41 -13.49
CA GLY A 62 59.00 5.18 -13.03
C GLY A 62 58.18 3.89 -13.00
N GLY A 63 58.51 2.94 -13.88
CA GLY A 63 58.43 1.48 -13.64
C GLY A 63 57.08 0.82 -13.30
N ILE A 64 56.56 -0.01 -14.22
CA ILE A 64 55.54 -1.01 -13.90
C ILE A 64 56.20 -2.22 -13.23
N CYS A 65 55.70 -2.65 -12.06
CA CYS A 65 55.59 -4.08 -11.75
C CYS A 65 54.55 -4.33 -10.65
N LEU A 66 53.54 -5.15 -10.96
CA LEU A 66 52.72 -5.84 -9.95
C LEU A 66 53.26 -7.26 -9.85
N TRP A 67 53.62 -7.72 -8.66
CA TRP A 67 53.49 -9.14 -8.29
C TRP A 67 53.36 -9.32 -6.78
N SER A 68 52.80 -10.46 -6.39
CA SER A 68 52.45 -10.85 -5.02
C SER A 68 53.23 -12.10 -4.61
N GLU A 69 53.36 -12.36 -3.31
CA GLU A 69 53.44 -13.71 -2.71
C GLU A 69 53.21 -13.58 -1.19
N GLY A 70 52.66 -14.55 -0.44
CA GLY A 70 52.15 -15.91 -0.74
C GLY A 70 51.22 -16.38 0.41
N PHE A 71 50.58 -17.56 0.52
CA PHE A 71 50.52 -18.86 -0.19
C PHE A 71 49.26 -19.62 0.30
N ARG A 72 48.88 -20.89 -0.04
CA ARG A 72 48.79 -21.85 -1.18
C ARG A 72 47.99 -23.06 -0.57
N PHE A 73 47.29 -24.00 -1.24
CA PHE A 73 47.19 -24.54 -2.61
C PHE A 73 45.68 -24.81 -2.91
N THR A 74 45.09 -24.90 -4.12
CA THR A 74 45.52 -25.04 -5.54
C THR A 74 45.68 -26.48 -6.11
N HIS A 75 44.60 -27.29 -6.10
CA HIS A 75 44.42 -28.51 -6.95
C HIS A 75 42.96 -28.62 -7.44
N LYS A 76 42.61 -29.04 -8.67
CA LYS A 76 43.32 -29.28 -9.96
C LYS A 76 42.20 -29.42 -11.03
N GLN A 77 41.98 -28.54 -12.01
CA GLN A 77 42.72 -28.20 -13.24
C GLN A 77 42.72 -29.27 -14.35
N ASN A 78 42.40 -28.81 -15.60
CA ASN A 78 42.67 -29.30 -16.99
C ASN A 78 41.37 -29.14 -17.84
N ASP A 79 41.24 -28.39 -18.95
CA ASP A 79 41.77 -28.56 -20.33
C ASP A 79 40.55 -28.41 -21.32
N LEU A 80 40.57 -28.07 -22.63
CA LEU A 80 41.54 -27.59 -23.65
C LEU A 80 40.77 -26.86 -24.81
N TRP A 81 41.34 -25.79 -25.40
CA TRP A 81 41.21 -25.33 -26.81
C TRP A 81 39.96 -24.61 -27.38
N ARG A 82 40.03 -24.26 -28.70
CA ARG A 82 39.35 -23.17 -29.44
C ARG A 82 38.56 -23.64 -30.70
N CYS A 83 37.78 -22.71 -31.28
CA CYS A 83 37.39 -22.57 -32.71
C CYS A 83 36.16 -23.31 -33.29
N ASN A 84 34.99 -22.64 -33.23
CA ASN A 84 34.28 -21.94 -34.34
C ASN A 84 33.97 -22.62 -35.72
N VAL A 85 32.73 -22.40 -36.20
CA VAL A 85 32.18 -22.47 -37.60
C VAL A 85 31.82 -23.84 -38.27
N ARG A 86 30.52 -24.16 -38.20
CA ARG A 86 29.53 -24.60 -39.24
C ARG A 86 29.78 -25.69 -40.33
N ASP A 87 28.71 -26.50 -40.46
CA ASP A 87 28.01 -27.03 -41.67
C ASP A 87 28.64 -28.10 -42.59
N CYS A 88 27.96 -29.26 -42.67
CA CYS A 88 27.60 -29.91 -43.94
C CYS A 88 26.38 -30.86 -43.78
N LEU A 89 25.87 -31.44 -44.88
CA LEU A 89 24.49 -31.98 -45.01
C LEU A 89 24.37 -33.51 -45.29
N ALA A 90 23.15 -34.01 -45.04
CA ALA A 90 22.43 -35.12 -45.72
C ALA A 90 22.65 -36.61 -45.35
N ARG A 91 21.59 -37.18 -44.72
CA ARG A 91 20.82 -38.41 -45.03
C ARG A 91 21.47 -39.58 -45.82
N VAL A 92 21.25 -40.80 -45.33
CA VAL A 92 20.62 -41.93 -46.09
C VAL A 92 19.97 -42.94 -45.10
N THR A 93 18.99 -43.72 -45.58
CA THR A 93 18.08 -44.60 -44.80
C THR A 93 18.53 -46.07 -44.79
N ILE A 94 18.15 -46.84 -43.76
CA ILE A 94 17.83 -48.28 -43.89
C ILE A 94 16.46 -48.55 -43.24
N THR A 95 15.67 -49.42 -43.86
CA THR A 95 14.33 -49.87 -43.45
C THR A 95 14.35 -51.35 -43.06
N ASP A 96 13.38 -51.80 -42.27
CA ASP A 96 12.91 -53.20 -42.38
C ASP A 96 11.37 -53.27 -42.28
N LYS A 97 10.78 -54.42 -42.66
CA LYS A 97 9.35 -54.62 -42.91
C LYS A 97 8.76 -55.76 -42.09
N SER A 98 7.45 -55.73 -41.87
CA SER A 98 6.57 -56.84 -42.28
C SER A 98 5.09 -56.41 -42.29
N ASP A 99 4.31 -57.04 -43.16
CA ASP A 99 2.89 -56.77 -43.40
C ASP A 99 1.99 -57.89 -42.84
N ASN A 100 0.67 -57.62 -42.81
CA ASN A 100 -0.47 -58.56 -42.71
C ASN A 100 -0.82 -59.16 -41.34
N GLY A 101 -2.11 -59.51 -41.20
CA GLY A 101 -2.54 -60.66 -40.39
C GLY A 101 -3.86 -60.48 -39.64
N MET A 102 -4.93 -61.14 -40.08
CA MET A 102 -6.11 -61.38 -39.24
C MET A 102 -5.91 -62.60 -38.33
N ALA A 103 -6.59 -62.58 -37.18
CA ALA A 103 -7.15 -63.72 -36.44
C ALA A 103 -6.26 -64.96 -36.13
N GLY A 104 -6.01 -65.19 -34.83
CA GLY A 104 -5.55 -66.46 -34.27
C GLY A 104 -6.35 -66.82 -33.02
N TYR A 105 -6.75 -68.08 -32.87
CA TYR A 105 -7.74 -68.55 -31.87
C TYR A 105 -7.15 -69.64 -30.95
N PHE A 106 -7.81 -69.86 -29.81
CA PHE A 106 -7.68 -70.99 -28.86
C PHE A 106 -6.46 -71.11 -27.92
N GLY A 107 -6.79 -71.06 -26.62
CA GLY A 107 -6.06 -71.66 -25.49
C GLY A 107 -7.04 -71.88 -24.32
N GLN A 108 -7.19 -73.11 -23.83
CA GLN A 108 -8.13 -73.49 -22.74
C GLN A 108 -7.49 -73.21 -21.35
N LYS A 109 -8.16 -73.20 -20.17
CA LYS A 109 -9.53 -73.59 -19.76
C LYS A 109 -9.87 -73.02 -18.35
N PHE A 110 -11.13 -73.12 -17.93
CA PHE A 110 -11.69 -72.79 -16.59
C PHE A 110 -11.67 -71.28 -16.21
N GLY A 111 -12.75 -70.62 -15.76
CA GLY A 111 -14.18 -70.96 -15.80
C GLY A 111 -14.86 -71.01 -14.41
N ILE A 112 -15.77 -70.08 -14.15
CA ILE A 112 -17.04 -70.23 -13.38
C ILE A 112 -17.86 -68.92 -13.47
N ASP A 113 -19.14 -69.09 -13.80
CA ASP A 113 -20.35 -68.25 -13.62
C ASP A 113 -20.37 -66.74 -13.96
N SER A 114 -21.11 -66.45 -15.03
CA SER A 114 -21.90 -65.21 -15.21
C SER A 114 -23.39 -65.51 -14.94
N PRO A 115 -24.28 -64.50 -14.92
CA PRO A 115 -24.99 -64.20 -16.18
C PRO A 115 -25.03 -62.70 -16.55
N ALA A 116 -25.38 -62.44 -17.81
CA ALA A 116 -25.37 -61.15 -18.47
C ALA A 116 -26.81 -60.52 -18.54
N PRO A 117 -26.98 -59.26 -19.00
CA PRO A 117 -28.24 -58.51 -18.83
C PRO A 117 -29.29 -58.78 -19.93
N SER A 118 -30.54 -58.41 -19.65
CA SER A 118 -31.67 -58.48 -20.59
C SER A 118 -32.28 -57.11 -20.90
N THR A 119 -32.61 -56.95 -22.18
CA THR A 119 -33.21 -55.82 -22.91
C THR A 119 -34.64 -55.44 -22.49
N LEU A 120 -35.17 -54.36 -23.11
CA LEU A 120 -36.59 -53.92 -23.20
C LEU A 120 -37.16 -53.27 -21.91
N SER A 121 -38.16 -52.37 -21.95
CA SER A 121 -38.74 -51.55 -23.04
C SER A 121 -39.57 -50.40 -22.43
N TRP A 122 -39.92 -49.36 -23.21
CA TRP A 122 -40.92 -48.37 -22.81
C TRP A 122 -42.34 -48.95 -22.78
N PRO A 123 -43.18 -48.54 -21.81
CA PRO A 123 -44.61 -48.35 -22.00
C PRO A 123 -45.07 -46.92 -21.67
N SER A 124 -46.32 -46.60 -21.98
CA SER A 124 -46.90 -45.24 -21.97
C SER A 124 -48.16 -45.12 -21.10
N THR A 125 -48.39 -43.93 -20.54
CA THR A 125 -49.69 -43.46 -19.95
C THR A 125 -50.18 -44.27 -18.72
N VAL A 126 -51.07 -43.83 -17.82
CA VAL A 126 -52.31 -43.02 -17.87
C VAL A 126 -52.55 -42.37 -16.47
N GLU A 127 -52.92 -41.08 -16.41
CA GLU A 127 -53.86 -40.40 -15.45
C GLU A 127 -53.78 -40.61 -13.90
N GLN A 128 -54.44 -39.86 -13.00
CA GLN A 128 -55.04 -38.51 -12.94
C GLN A 128 -55.12 -38.10 -11.45
N ASN A 129 -55.02 -36.80 -11.11
CA ASN A 129 -56.07 -36.08 -10.35
C ASN A 129 -55.76 -34.59 -10.10
N SER A 130 -56.78 -33.76 -10.32
CA SER A 130 -56.93 -32.32 -9.99
C SER A 130 -57.49 -32.14 -8.56
N PRO A 131 -57.68 -30.92 -7.97
CA PRO A 131 -57.82 -29.55 -8.54
C PRO A 131 -56.73 -28.53 -8.08
N LEU A 132 -56.48 -27.37 -8.71
CA LEU A 132 -57.33 -26.20 -9.12
C LEU A 132 -57.92 -25.46 -7.88
N VAL A 133 -58.04 -24.13 -7.78
CA VAL A 133 -58.22 -22.96 -8.69
C VAL A 133 -57.45 -21.75 -8.06
N GLN A 134 -56.66 -20.86 -8.69
CA GLN A 134 -56.79 -19.92 -9.84
C GLN A 134 -57.39 -18.51 -9.49
N TYR A 135 -57.07 -17.48 -10.31
CA TYR A 135 -57.54 -16.06 -10.31
C TYR A 135 -56.95 -15.09 -9.26
N SER A 136 -56.78 -13.77 -9.50
CA SER A 136 -56.58 -12.99 -10.75
C SER A 136 -56.20 -11.52 -10.46
N LEU A 137 -55.58 -10.82 -11.42
CA LEU A 137 -55.27 -9.39 -11.35
C LEU A 137 -56.51 -8.46 -11.43
N SER A 138 -56.45 -7.33 -10.74
CA SER A 138 -57.26 -6.12 -10.99
C SER A 138 -56.43 -4.85 -10.65
N SER A 139 -56.95 -3.63 -10.87
CA SER A 139 -56.14 -2.45 -11.21
C SER A 139 -56.32 -1.20 -10.34
N SER A 140 -55.34 -0.27 -10.44
CA SER A 140 -55.25 1.08 -9.84
C SER A 140 -55.05 1.12 -8.30
N SER A 141 -54.27 2.04 -7.72
CA SER A 141 -53.95 3.42 -8.14
C SER A 141 -52.57 3.91 -7.60
N THR A 142 -52.20 5.16 -7.96
CA THR A 142 -51.06 6.02 -7.51
C THR A 142 -50.38 5.66 -6.17
N THR A 143 -49.05 5.80 -6.02
CA THR A 143 -48.30 7.09 -6.15
C THR A 143 -46.82 6.93 -6.58
N THR A 144 -46.20 8.01 -7.07
CA THR A 144 -44.86 8.13 -7.65
C THR A 144 -43.66 7.81 -6.75
N LEU A 145 -42.62 7.18 -7.34
CA LEU A 145 -41.21 7.61 -7.22
C LEU A 145 -40.36 7.09 -8.41
N GLN A 146 -39.12 7.55 -8.54
CA GLN A 146 -38.31 7.48 -9.78
C GLN A 146 -37.55 6.15 -10.00
N PRO A 147 -37.14 5.83 -11.25
CA PRO A 147 -36.70 4.48 -11.63
C PRO A 147 -35.23 4.17 -11.33
N ALA A 148 -34.98 2.97 -10.83
CA ALA A 148 -33.72 2.27 -11.05
C ALA A 148 -33.83 1.43 -12.34
N HIS A 149 -32.87 1.54 -13.25
CA HIS A 149 -32.83 0.71 -14.47
C HIS A 149 -32.00 -0.58 -14.26
N PRO A 150 -32.32 -1.66 -15.00
CA PRO A 150 -31.99 -3.02 -14.57
C PRO A 150 -30.68 -3.56 -15.14
N TRP A 151 -30.16 -4.59 -14.47
CA TRP A 151 -29.33 -5.62 -15.07
C TRP A 151 -30.13 -6.92 -15.13
N GLU A 152 -30.45 -7.40 -16.33
CA GLU A 152 -30.95 -8.76 -16.56
C GLU A 152 -29.85 -9.58 -17.25
N GLU A 153 -29.46 -10.72 -16.66
CA GLU A 153 -28.70 -11.76 -17.35
C GLU A 153 -29.43 -13.11 -17.29
N PRO A 154 -29.42 -13.91 -18.37
CA PRO A 154 -30.20 -15.15 -18.45
C PRO A 154 -29.53 -16.35 -17.76
N VAL A 155 -30.33 -17.16 -17.07
CA VAL A 155 -29.86 -18.36 -16.36
C VAL A 155 -29.40 -19.46 -17.32
N VAL A 156 -28.09 -19.61 -17.49
CA VAL A 156 -27.48 -20.75 -18.21
C VAL A 156 -27.26 -21.93 -17.27
N ARG A 157 -28.11 -22.96 -17.36
CA ARG A 157 -27.81 -24.27 -16.76
C ARG A 157 -26.64 -24.92 -17.50
N ARG A 158 -25.58 -25.34 -16.79
CA ARG A 158 -24.59 -26.30 -17.30
C ARG A 158 -24.34 -27.45 -16.32
N ALA A 159 -23.98 -28.59 -16.88
CA ALA A 159 -23.94 -29.88 -16.19
C ALA A 159 -22.60 -30.13 -15.48
N LEU A 160 -22.64 -31.00 -14.48
CA LEU A 160 -21.48 -31.51 -13.76
C LEU A 160 -20.63 -32.44 -14.64
N PHE A 161 -19.31 -32.27 -14.58
CA PHE A 161 -18.33 -33.29 -14.98
C PHE A 161 -17.33 -33.51 -13.82
N PRO A 162 -16.82 -34.74 -13.62
CA PRO A 162 -16.10 -35.09 -12.40
C PRO A 162 -14.60 -34.71 -12.44
N ILE A 163 -14.07 -34.35 -11.27
CA ILE A 163 -12.63 -34.17 -11.04
C ILE A 163 -12.05 -35.48 -10.49
N PRO A 164 -10.96 -36.03 -11.05
CA PRO A 164 -10.32 -37.23 -10.53
C PRO A 164 -9.52 -36.94 -9.25
N TYR A 165 -9.73 -37.75 -8.21
CA TYR A 165 -8.94 -37.72 -6.97
C TYR A 165 -7.49 -38.19 -7.21
N TRP A 166 -6.54 -37.60 -6.48
CA TRP A 166 -5.23 -38.20 -6.21
C TRP A 166 -4.99 -38.25 -4.71
N ASN A 167 -5.02 -39.45 -4.13
CA ASN A 167 -4.59 -39.72 -2.76
C ASN A 167 -3.11 -40.10 -2.76
N VAL A 168 -2.34 -39.58 -1.79
CA VAL A 168 -1.04 -40.14 -1.41
C VAL A 168 -0.99 -40.26 0.11
N HIS A 169 -1.10 -41.49 0.62
CA HIS A 169 -0.74 -41.81 2.00
C HIS A 169 0.78 -42.01 2.11
N SER A 170 1.37 -41.56 3.22
CA SER A 170 2.60 -42.16 3.75
C SER A 170 2.62 -42.06 5.28
N HIS A 171 3.07 -43.13 5.93
CA HIS A 171 3.24 -43.26 7.40
C HIS A 171 4.19 -44.42 7.69
N ALA A 172 4.96 -44.32 8.80
CA ALA A 172 5.99 -45.29 9.26
C ALA A 172 7.19 -45.47 8.29
N ALA A 173 8.43 -45.78 8.72
CA ALA A 173 9.16 -45.71 10.01
C ALA A 173 10.68 -45.70 9.67
N SER A 174 11.69 -45.58 10.55
CA SER A 174 11.81 -45.86 11.99
C SER A 174 12.83 -44.93 12.71
N ALA A 175 13.00 -45.14 14.01
CA ALA A 175 13.90 -44.44 14.93
C ALA A 175 15.36 -44.96 14.97
N LEU A 176 16.25 -44.22 15.66
CA LEU A 176 17.39 -44.80 16.38
C LEU A 176 17.73 -44.05 17.69
N ALA A 177 17.99 -44.83 18.75
CA ALA A 177 18.75 -44.56 19.99
C ALA A 177 18.64 -43.23 20.77
N ARG A 178 18.38 -43.36 22.08
CA ARG A 178 18.65 -42.36 23.14
C ARG A 178 19.99 -42.66 23.82
N THR A 179 20.52 -41.70 24.59
CA THR A 179 21.16 -41.98 25.89
C THR A 179 20.96 -40.78 26.84
N ASN A 180 20.84 -41.06 28.14
CA ASN A 180 20.72 -40.03 29.18
C ASN A 180 22.11 -39.70 29.76
N ASN A 181 22.26 -38.52 30.36
CA ASN A 181 22.51 -38.37 31.81
C ASN A 181 22.53 -36.88 32.21
N GLY A 182 22.46 -36.62 33.51
CA GLY A 182 22.52 -35.27 34.10
C GLY A 182 23.13 -35.30 35.50
N LEU A 183 22.72 -34.34 36.34
CA LEU A 183 23.14 -34.07 37.73
C LEU A 183 24.41 -33.22 37.95
N GLU A 184 24.12 -32.00 38.39
CA GLU A 184 24.63 -31.33 39.60
C GLU A 184 26.06 -30.79 39.74
N ALA A 185 26.13 -29.79 40.61
CA ALA A 185 27.23 -28.85 40.79
C ALA A 185 28.28 -29.32 41.80
N THR A 186 29.44 -28.66 41.80
CA THR A 186 30.25 -28.54 43.01
C THR A 186 31.06 -27.24 43.00
N HIS A 187 31.04 -26.50 44.11
CA HIS A 187 32.01 -25.44 44.41
C HIS A 187 33.18 -26.02 45.20
N LEU A 188 34.42 -25.54 44.99
CA LEU A 188 35.24 -25.00 46.09
C LEU A 188 36.47 -24.18 45.62
N HIS A 189 37.04 -23.46 46.59
CA HIS A 189 38.11 -22.46 46.59
C HIS A 189 39.37 -22.66 45.72
N PHE A 190 39.99 -21.53 45.36
CA PHE A 190 41.29 -21.13 45.95
C PHE A 190 41.33 -19.60 46.21
N SER A 191 42.41 -19.08 46.80
CA SER A 191 42.43 -17.73 47.43
C SER A 191 43.75 -16.95 47.26
N LYS A 192 43.72 -15.65 47.63
CA LYS A 192 44.84 -14.68 47.81
C LYS A 192 45.50 -14.07 46.56
N GLY A 193 44.85 -12.99 46.09
CA GLY A 193 45.36 -11.62 45.82
C GLY A 193 46.81 -11.29 45.45
N LEU A 194 46.94 -10.28 44.58
CA LEU A 194 47.97 -9.23 44.60
C LEU A 194 47.49 -7.98 43.85
N CYS A 195 48.21 -6.86 43.95
CA CYS A 195 47.85 -5.55 43.39
C CYS A 195 48.62 -5.20 42.11
N HIS A 196 48.26 -4.06 41.52
CA HIS A 196 48.77 -3.45 40.27
C HIS A 196 48.34 -4.14 38.96
N HIS A 197 47.63 -3.38 38.13
CA HIS A 197 47.32 -3.75 36.75
C HIS A 197 47.43 -2.50 35.85
N PRO A 198 48.36 -2.45 34.87
CA PRO A 198 48.64 -1.23 34.09
C PRO A 198 47.42 -0.63 33.36
N ALA A 199 46.50 -1.48 32.91
CA ALA A 199 45.35 -1.09 32.07
C ALA A 199 44.44 0.01 32.64
N LEU A 200 44.48 0.33 33.95
CA LEU A 200 43.74 1.47 34.49
C LEU A 200 44.38 2.82 34.10
N SER A 201 45.71 2.86 33.97
CA SER A 201 46.44 4.02 33.41
C SER A 201 46.09 4.21 31.94
N ASP A 202 46.15 3.12 31.16
CA ASP A 202 45.90 3.15 29.72
C ASP A 202 44.44 3.55 29.41
N PHE A 203 43.48 3.09 30.22
CA PHE A 203 42.07 3.48 30.13
C PHE A 203 41.86 4.98 30.40
N ILE A 204 42.51 5.54 31.43
CA ILE A 204 42.43 6.98 31.73
C ILE A 204 43.07 7.81 30.60
N TYR A 205 44.19 7.33 30.03
CA TYR A 205 44.87 7.98 28.91
C TYR A 205 44.03 7.98 27.62
N GLU A 206 43.41 6.85 27.25
CA GLU A 206 42.47 6.78 26.13
C GLU A 206 41.22 7.66 26.34
N VAL A 207 40.65 7.70 27.55
CA VAL A 207 39.53 8.59 27.87
C VAL A 207 39.92 10.06 27.73
N SER A 208 41.08 10.48 28.26
CA SER A 208 41.57 11.86 28.10
C SER A 208 41.76 12.22 26.62
N ARG A 209 42.40 11.33 25.85
CA ARG A 209 42.63 11.52 24.41
C ARG A 209 41.32 11.57 23.60
N SER A 210 40.28 10.86 24.04
CA SER A 210 38.94 10.92 23.45
C SER A 210 38.27 12.28 23.72
N ILE A 211 38.42 12.81 24.94
CA ILE A 211 37.92 14.14 25.32
C ILE A 211 38.63 15.24 24.51
N ASP A 212 39.96 15.21 24.38
CA ASP A 212 40.71 16.19 23.60
C ASP A 212 40.28 16.20 22.11
N LYS A 213 40.07 15.02 21.52
CA LYS A 213 39.49 14.91 20.16
C LYS A 213 38.11 15.57 20.04
N GLN A 214 37.24 15.43 21.05
CA GLN A 214 35.92 16.07 21.05
C GLN A 214 36.02 17.59 21.24
N VAL A 215 36.97 18.08 22.05
CA VAL A 215 37.24 19.50 22.24
C VAL A 215 37.77 20.14 20.96
N ASP A 216 38.68 19.49 20.24
CA ASP A 216 39.20 20.01 18.97
C ASP A 216 38.21 19.87 17.81
N ALA A 217 37.33 18.86 17.80
CA ALA A 217 36.17 18.82 16.91
C ALA A 217 35.21 20.01 17.18
N ALA A 218 34.92 20.31 18.45
CA ALA A 218 34.08 21.45 18.84
C ALA A 218 34.72 22.82 18.53
N ARG A 219 36.06 22.91 18.54
CA ARG A 219 36.81 24.10 18.07
C ARG A 219 36.77 24.25 16.55
N SER A 220 36.78 23.13 15.82
CA SER A 220 36.74 23.08 14.35
C SER A 220 35.36 23.40 13.79
N ALA A 221 34.29 23.02 14.47
CA ALA A 221 32.88 23.33 14.14
C ALA A 221 32.50 24.81 14.39
N ARG A 222 33.35 25.76 13.98
CA ARG A 222 33.26 27.18 14.39
C ARG A 222 32.06 27.92 13.80
N ASN A 223 31.55 27.47 12.65
CA ASN A 223 30.46 28.10 11.90
C ASN A 223 29.19 27.23 11.88
N PHE A 224 28.54 27.06 13.04
CA PHE A 224 27.08 27.01 13.23
C PHE A 224 26.78 27.04 14.75
N VAL A 225 25.51 27.04 15.16
CA VAL A 225 24.99 27.13 16.56
C VAL A 225 25.00 28.54 17.20
N HIS A 226 23.84 28.90 17.76
CA HIS A 226 23.49 30.21 18.30
C HIS A 226 24.19 30.60 19.62
N LYS A 227 24.39 31.92 19.84
CA LYS A 227 25.18 32.49 20.94
C LYS A 227 24.72 32.15 22.38
N ARG A 228 23.53 31.60 22.61
CA ARG A 228 22.98 31.36 23.97
C ARG A 228 23.48 30.08 24.66
N HIS A 229 23.85 29.01 23.94
CA HIS A 229 24.36 27.78 24.56
C HIS A 229 25.87 27.82 24.88
N LYS A 230 26.65 28.72 24.26
CA LYS A 230 28.12 28.78 24.42
C LYS A 230 28.61 29.19 25.81
N ARG A 231 27.76 29.67 26.74
CA ARG A 231 28.17 29.96 28.13
C ARG A 231 28.16 28.73 29.05
N TYR A 232 27.08 27.96 29.06
CA TYR A 232 26.91 26.84 30.01
C TYR A 232 27.96 25.74 29.78
N VAL A 233 28.06 25.20 28.56
CA VAL A 233 28.99 24.11 28.22
C VAL A 233 30.46 24.47 28.52
N LEU A 234 30.84 25.75 28.40
CA LEU A 234 32.19 26.22 28.73
C LEU A 234 32.41 26.44 30.23
N GLN A 235 31.38 26.77 31.02
CA GLN A 235 31.50 26.79 32.49
C GLN A 235 31.58 25.37 33.05
N ASP A 236 30.70 24.47 32.60
CA ASP A 236 30.63 23.09 33.09
C ASP A 236 31.92 22.31 32.78
N ALA A 237 32.50 22.49 31.59
CA ALA A 237 33.78 21.87 31.21
C ALA A 237 34.98 22.41 32.01
N VAL A 238 34.98 23.71 32.36
CA VAL A 238 36.03 24.30 33.22
C VAL A 238 35.91 23.81 34.65
N ILE A 239 34.69 23.73 35.19
CA ILE A 239 34.43 23.16 36.53
C ILE A 239 34.87 21.70 36.59
N MET A 240 34.49 20.87 35.60
CA MET A 240 34.92 19.47 35.52
C MET A 240 36.45 19.32 35.47
N ARG A 241 37.17 20.21 34.77
CA ARG A 241 38.64 20.18 34.72
C ARG A 241 39.28 20.56 36.06
N ILE A 242 38.78 21.61 36.72
CA ILE A 242 39.23 22.01 38.07
C ILE A 242 39.01 20.87 39.07
N LEU A 243 37.87 20.18 38.99
CA LEU A 243 37.57 19.03 39.85
C LEU A 243 38.45 17.82 39.56
N ALA A 244 38.81 17.57 38.29
CA ALA A 244 39.74 16.51 37.92
C ALA A 244 41.16 16.78 38.45
N ASP A 245 41.69 18.00 38.21
CA ASP A 245 43.02 18.41 38.67
C ASP A 245 43.11 18.43 40.22
N ALA A 246 42.05 18.86 40.91
CA ALA A 246 41.96 18.79 42.37
C ALA A 246 41.93 17.35 42.90
N THR A 247 41.22 16.44 42.22
CA THR A 247 41.15 15.02 42.60
C THR A 247 42.49 14.31 42.38
N TYR A 248 43.24 14.70 41.34
CA TYR A 248 44.57 14.17 41.04
C TYR A 248 45.62 14.56 42.10
N ASN A 249 45.56 15.80 42.60
CA ASN A 249 46.53 16.32 43.57
C ASN A 249 46.19 15.98 45.05
N ASN A 250 45.07 15.31 45.30
CA ASN A 250 44.67 14.76 46.61
C ASN A 250 44.64 15.78 47.78
N ASP A 251 44.20 17.00 47.48
CA ASP A 251 44.07 18.08 48.47
C ASP A 251 42.94 17.80 49.49
N ALA A 252 43.18 18.16 50.76
CA ALA A 252 42.28 17.89 51.87
C ALA A 252 41.15 18.92 51.99
N GLU A 253 41.43 20.21 51.83
CA GLU A 253 40.43 21.28 52.05
C GLU A 253 39.29 21.22 51.01
N ILE A 254 39.61 20.77 49.79
CA ILE A 254 38.63 20.63 48.70
C ILE A 254 37.59 19.53 49.01
N ARG A 255 37.89 18.53 49.86
CA ARG A 255 36.93 17.47 50.23
C ARG A 255 35.77 18.00 51.09
N GLU A 256 36.03 18.94 52.01
CA GLU A 256 34.95 19.57 52.79
C GLU A 256 34.10 20.49 51.89
N LEU A 257 34.73 21.27 51.01
CA LEU A 257 34.03 22.10 50.04
C LEU A 257 33.13 21.27 49.11
N MET A 258 33.62 20.12 48.63
CA MET A 258 32.85 19.16 47.83
C MET A 258 31.66 18.56 48.59
N THR A 259 31.81 18.33 49.89
CA THR A 259 30.74 17.79 50.74
C THR A 259 29.62 18.82 50.95
N ALA A 260 29.97 20.10 51.12
CA ALA A 260 29.01 21.20 51.22
C ALA A 260 28.31 21.50 49.87
N LEU A 261 29.07 21.58 48.78
CA LEU A 261 28.53 21.86 47.44
C LEU A 261 27.69 20.71 46.90
N GLY A 262 28.10 19.45 47.12
CA GLY A 262 27.36 18.26 46.67
C GLY A 262 25.93 18.22 47.21
N LEU A 263 25.70 18.69 48.44
CA LEU A 263 24.38 18.74 49.05
C LEU A 263 23.47 19.84 48.48
N GLN A 264 24.04 20.93 47.95
CA GLN A 264 23.28 21.94 47.19
C GLN A 264 23.05 21.49 45.74
N PHE A 265 24.04 20.86 45.10
CA PHE A 265 23.94 20.35 43.73
C PHE A 265 22.88 19.24 43.63
N LEU A 266 22.79 18.34 44.62
CA LEU A 266 21.67 17.38 44.72
C LEU A 266 20.31 18.08 44.81
N LYS A 267 20.18 19.15 45.60
CA LYS A 267 18.92 19.92 45.73
C LYS A 267 18.53 20.66 44.45
N LEU A 268 19.50 21.02 43.61
CA LEU A 268 19.25 21.58 42.28
C LEU A 268 18.83 20.49 41.28
N MET A 269 19.55 19.36 41.25
CA MET A 269 19.19 18.16 40.46
C MET A 269 17.76 17.68 40.75
N PHE A 270 17.38 17.57 42.03
CA PHE A 270 16.03 17.18 42.46
C PHE A 270 14.91 18.17 42.09
N ARG A 271 15.25 19.37 41.59
CA ARG A 271 14.30 20.33 41.01
C ARG A 271 14.24 20.30 39.48
N PHE A 272 15.17 19.60 38.82
CA PHE A 272 15.30 19.60 37.35
C PHE A 272 15.10 18.24 36.67
N ILE A 273 15.19 17.13 37.41
CA ILE A 273 14.98 15.78 36.88
C ILE A 273 13.72 15.17 37.51
N LEU A 274 12.63 15.12 36.74
CA LEU A 274 11.36 14.53 37.17
C LEU A 274 10.77 13.52 36.16
N THR A 275 11.65 12.75 35.52
CA THR A 275 11.37 11.47 34.82
C THR A 275 12.58 10.51 34.92
N ASP A 276 12.37 9.24 34.53
CA ASP A 276 13.35 8.18 34.18
C ASP A 276 14.39 7.67 35.21
N SER A 277 14.50 8.27 36.40
CA SER A 277 15.61 7.94 37.33
C SER A 277 15.60 6.54 37.99
N VAL A 278 14.55 5.71 37.83
CA VAL A 278 14.44 4.40 38.51
C VAL A 278 15.20 3.27 37.79
N ARG A 279 15.18 3.23 36.45
CA ARG A 279 15.89 2.18 35.67
C ARG A 279 17.42 2.31 35.81
N VAL A 280 17.95 3.55 35.77
CA VAL A 280 19.38 3.83 35.88
C VAL A 280 19.96 3.40 37.23
N VAL A 281 19.31 3.76 38.34
CA VAL A 281 19.79 3.42 39.70
C VAL A 281 19.78 1.90 39.93
N ARG A 282 18.73 1.19 39.47
CA ARG A 282 18.70 -0.29 39.56
C ARG A 282 19.83 -0.95 38.75
N SER A 283 20.08 -0.48 37.53
CA SER A 283 21.20 -0.96 36.69
C SER A 283 22.56 -0.71 37.36
N PHE A 284 22.77 0.50 37.89
CA PHE A 284 24.01 0.87 38.58
C PHE A 284 24.27 0.02 39.84
N CYS A 285 23.27 -0.16 40.71
CA CYS A 285 23.43 -0.97 41.92
C CYS A 285 23.68 -2.45 41.60
N ALA A 286 22.99 -3.01 40.60
CA ALA A 286 23.22 -4.39 40.16
C ALA A 286 24.65 -4.59 39.60
N LYS A 287 25.11 -3.67 38.73
CA LYS A 287 26.43 -3.75 38.08
C LYS A 287 27.60 -3.59 39.07
N ASN A 288 27.38 -2.89 40.19
CA ASN A 288 28.37 -2.65 41.24
C ASN A 288 28.15 -3.48 42.53
N ARG A 289 27.21 -4.45 42.53
CA ARG A 289 26.86 -5.30 43.69
C ARG A 289 26.48 -4.54 44.98
N ILE A 290 25.85 -3.36 44.84
CA ILE A 290 25.42 -2.53 45.98
C ILE A 290 24.06 -3.00 46.48
N PHE A 291 24.00 -3.47 47.73
CA PHE A 291 22.78 -3.96 48.35
C PHE A 291 21.91 -2.79 48.87
N LEU A 292 20.66 -2.69 48.40
CA LEU A 292 19.70 -1.68 48.87
C LEU A 292 18.83 -2.25 50.01
N PRO A 293 18.60 -1.49 51.11
CA PRO A 293 17.80 -1.96 52.23
C PRO A 293 16.31 -2.10 51.88
N THR A 294 15.68 -3.16 52.37
CA THR A 294 14.33 -3.63 51.95
C THR A 294 13.20 -2.60 52.11
N LYS A 295 13.35 -1.61 53.01
CA LYS A 295 12.35 -0.54 53.20
C LYS A 295 12.30 0.50 52.07
N PHE A 296 13.27 0.52 51.14
CA PHE A 296 13.26 1.48 50.03
C PHE A 296 12.31 1.09 48.88
N SER A 297 11.88 -0.18 48.80
CA SER A 297 11.10 -0.66 47.64
C SER A 297 9.58 -0.41 47.73
N THR A 298 9.05 -0.03 48.90
CA THR A 298 7.59 0.03 49.14
C THR A 298 7.01 1.45 49.23
N HIS A 299 7.83 2.50 49.34
CA HIS A 299 7.34 3.87 49.53
C HIS A 299 7.27 4.73 48.25
N PHE A 300 7.92 4.30 47.17
CA PHE A 300 7.89 4.97 45.86
C PHE A 300 6.99 4.29 44.81
N ALA A 301 6.43 3.11 45.12
CA ALA A 301 5.58 2.34 44.20
C ALA A 301 4.10 2.78 44.16
N SER A 302 3.66 3.65 45.08
CA SER A 302 2.23 3.94 45.33
C SER A 302 1.84 5.42 45.21
N LYS A 303 2.69 6.27 44.61
CA LYS A 303 2.41 7.69 44.36
C LYS A 303 2.75 8.14 42.94
N THR A 304 2.28 7.40 41.94
CA THR A 304 1.90 8.03 40.67
C THR A 304 0.80 9.05 40.97
N PHE A 305 1.07 10.31 40.66
CA PHE A 305 0.14 11.41 40.96
C PHE A 305 -1.07 11.29 40.04
N HIS A 306 -2.12 10.60 40.50
CA HIS A 306 -3.39 10.53 39.80
C HIS A 306 -4.10 11.89 39.96
N PRO A 307 -4.18 12.76 38.93
CA PRO A 307 -5.12 13.85 38.99
C PRO A 307 -6.52 13.23 39.10
N LYS A 308 -7.30 13.64 40.11
CA LYS A 308 -8.74 13.34 40.15
C LYS A 308 -9.42 14.14 39.03
N MET A 309 -9.32 13.62 37.80
CA MET A 309 -10.08 14.13 36.67
C MET A 309 -11.54 13.83 36.92
N THR A 310 -12.37 14.87 36.98
CA THR A 310 -13.82 14.72 37.03
C THR A 310 -14.29 14.13 35.70
N ILE A 311 -14.63 12.84 35.69
CA ILE A 311 -15.19 12.18 34.51
C ILE A 311 -16.59 12.75 34.26
N SER A 312 -16.89 13.06 33.01
CA SER A 312 -18.22 13.49 32.55
C SER A 312 -19.20 12.31 32.61
N ALA A 313 -19.80 12.10 33.79
CA ALA A 313 -20.57 10.91 34.18
C ALA A 313 -19.78 9.60 34.00
N PRO A 314 -19.31 8.93 35.08
CA PRO A 314 -18.53 7.71 34.94
C PRO A 314 -19.33 6.67 34.14
N ALA A 315 -18.78 6.22 33.01
CA ALA A 315 -19.41 5.22 32.17
C ALA A 315 -19.65 3.95 33.00
N ASP A 316 -20.80 3.32 32.81
CA ASP A 316 -21.23 2.17 33.59
C ASP A 316 -20.36 0.95 33.22
N VAL A 317 -19.31 0.73 34.01
CA VAL A 317 -18.30 -0.33 33.81
C VAL A 317 -18.94 -1.72 33.86
N ASP A 318 -19.95 -1.91 34.71
CA ASP A 318 -20.70 -3.16 34.80
C ASP A 318 -21.49 -3.41 33.51
N LYS A 319 -22.25 -2.41 33.05
CA LYS A 319 -23.02 -2.45 31.80
C LYS A 319 -22.13 -2.69 30.57
N LEU A 320 -20.91 -2.12 30.55
CA LEU A 320 -19.90 -2.33 29.51
C LEU A 320 -19.27 -3.73 29.57
N GLN A 321 -19.03 -4.27 30.76
CA GLN A 321 -18.51 -5.63 30.94
C GLN A 321 -19.54 -6.68 30.50
N ASP A 322 -20.80 -6.44 30.83
CA ASP A 322 -21.96 -7.17 30.35
C ASP A 322 -22.06 -7.16 28.82
N ALA A 323 -21.86 -5.99 28.19
CA ALA A 323 -21.83 -5.87 26.73
C ALA A 323 -20.70 -6.69 26.09
N ALA A 324 -19.48 -6.59 26.64
CA ALA A 324 -18.34 -7.41 26.20
C ALA A 324 -18.67 -8.91 26.30
N ASN A 325 -19.31 -9.34 27.39
CA ASN A 325 -19.71 -10.74 27.58
C ASN A 325 -20.83 -11.18 26.63
N ARG A 326 -21.87 -10.37 26.40
CA ARG A 326 -22.89 -10.66 25.37
C ARG A 326 -22.28 -10.75 23.96
N MET A 327 -21.31 -9.90 23.63
CA MET A 327 -20.61 -9.96 22.34
C MET A 327 -19.66 -11.17 22.20
N ARG A 328 -19.05 -11.67 23.30
CA ARG A 328 -18.34 -12.96 23.32
C ARG A 328 -19.29 -14.11 23.01
N ILE A 329 -20.41 -14.17 23.75
CA ILE A 329 -21.46 -15.19 23.63
C ILE A 329 -21.97 -15.23 22.18
N SER A 330 -22.34 -14.07 21.63
CA SER A 330 -22.75 -13.96 20.22
C SER A 330 -21.64 -14.40 19.25
N SER A 331 -20.39 -13.98 19.44
CA SER A 331 -19.26 -14.41 18.58
C SER A 331 -19.04 -15.93 18.58
N ILE A 332 -19.24 -16.60 19.72
CA ILE A 332 -19.18 -18.05 19.85
C ILE A 332 -20.36 -18.69 19.10
N GLU A 333 -21.58 -18.22 19.34
CA GLU A 333 -22.81 -18.79 18.77
C GLU A 333 -22.89 -18.58 17.23
N GLN A 334 -22.49 -17.42 16.72
CA GLN A 334 -22.35 -17.13 15.29
C GLN A 334 -21.40 -18.11 14.61
N THR A 335 -20.19 -18.28 15.15
CA THR A 335 -19.15 -19.13 14.53
C THR A 335 -19.44 -20.62 14.69
N CYS A 336 -20.11 -21.02 15.78
CA CYS A 336 -20.67 -22.35 15.94
C CYS A 336 -21.77 -22.64 14.89
N ALA A 337 -22.67 -21.69 14.63
CA ALA A 337 -23.72 -21.83 13.63
C ALA A 337 -23.16 -21.88 12.19
N ALA A 338 -22.11 -21.12 11.91
CA ALA A 338 -21.38 -21.12 10.64
C ALA A 338 -20.38 -22.30 10.48
N ASN A 339 -20.26 -23.16 11.51
CA ASN A 339 -19.22 -24.19 11.66
C ASN A 339 -17.80 -23.73 11.29
N SER A 340 -17.50 -22.43 11.43
CA SER A 340 -16.26 -21.80 11.00
C SER A 340 -16.16 -20.36 11.51
N GLY A 341 -14.93 -19.86 11.65
CA GLY A 341 -14.66 -18.47 12.06
C GLY A 341 -13.70 -18.38 13.24
N HIS A 342 -13.59 -17.20 13.84
CA HIS A 342 -12.48 -16.85 14.73
C HIS A 342 -12.94 -16.39 16.13
N PRO A 343 -13.79 -17.15 16.86
CA PRO A 343 -14.35 -16.70 18.15
C PRO A 343 -13.27 -16.33 19.15
N THR A 344 -12.16 -17.09 19.19
CA THR A 344 -10.99 -16.78 20.03
C THR A 344 -10.36 -15.43 19.73
N SER A 345 -10.45 -14.96 18.48
CA SER A 345 -9.90 -13.67 18.03
C SER A 345 -10.92 -12.53 18.16
N SER A 346 -12.22 -12.84 18.28
CA SER A 346 -13.24 -11.92 18.77
C SER A 346 -13.13 -11.67 20.28
N CYS A 347 -12.99 -12.74 21.07
CA CYS A 347 -13.07 -12.69 22.54
C CYS A 347 -11.92 -11.94 23.23
N SER A 348 -10.74 -11.80 22.59
CA SER A 348 -9.66 -10.93 23.07
C SER A 348 -10.03 -9.45 23.00
N ALA A 349 -10.81 -9.05 22.00
CA ALA A 349 -11.15 -7.66 21.72
C ALA A 349 -12.48 -7.18 22.33
N ALA A 350 -13.17 -8.00 23.14
CA ALA A 350 -14.55 -7.72 23.53
C ALA A 350 -14.70 -6.43 24.38
N GLU A 351 -13.83 -6.19 25.36
CA GLU A 351 -13.83 -4.93 26.14
C GLU A 351 -13.40 -3.72 25.30
N ILE A 352 -12.45 -3.90 24.38
CA ILE A 352 -11.99 -2.86 23.45
C ILE A 352 -13.17 -2.39 22.58
N VAL A 353 -13.90 -3.33 21.98
CA VAL A 353 -15.05 -3.03 21.13
C VAL A 353 -16.22 -2.48 21.95
N ALA A 354 -16.49 -3.02 23.15
CA ALA A 354 -17.54 -2.51 24.03
C ALA A 354 -17.30 -1.04 24.43
N THR A 355 -16.07 -0.72 24.87
CA THR A 355 -15.71 0.64 25.27
C THR A 355 -15.67 1.62 24.09
N LEU A 356 -15.26 1.16 22.89
CA LEU A 356 -15.35 1.97 21.68
C LEU A 356 -16.81 2.29 21.31
N PHE A 357 -17.65 1.28 21.10
CA PHE A 357 -19.01 1.45 20.59
C PHE A 357 -19.94 2.14 21.59
N PHE A 358 -19.81 1.85 22.89
CA PHE A 358 -20.84 2.19 23.87
C PHE A 358 -20.41 3.25 24.90
N ALA A 359 -19.21 3.83 24.77
CA ALA A 359 -18.74 4.90 25.65
C ALA A 359 -17.83 5.95 24.98
N GLU A 360 -17.02 5.56 23.99
CA GLU A 360 -16.03 6.47 23.37
C GLU A 360 -16.52 7.14 22.08
N MET A 361 -17.03 6.35 21.12
CA MET A 361 -17.32 6.81 19.77
C MET A 361 -18.64 7.58 19.64
N ARG A 362 -18.70 8.47 18.63
CA ARG A 362 -19.87 9.26 18.25
C ARG A 362 -20.46 8.82 16.91
N TYR A 363 -21.60 8.15 16.91
CA TYR A 363 -22.26 7.71 15.68
C TYR A 363 -23.79 7.62 15.85
N ASP A 364 -24.53 7.57 14.75
CA ASP A 364 -25.95 7.20 14.75
C ASP A 364 -26.08 5.76 14.25
N VAL A 365 -26.90 4.97 14.95
CA VAL A 365 -27.23 3.58 14.59
C VAL A 365 -28.04 3.52 13.28
N LYS A 366 -28.86 4.55 13.02
CA LYS A 366 -29.69 4.67 11.81
C LYS A 366 -28.92 5.19 10.61
N GLU A 367 -27.85 5.96 10.84
CA GLU A 367 -26.99 6.51 9.79
C GLU A 367 -25.50 6.15 9.97
N PRO A 368 -25.09 4.86 9.89
CA PRO A 368 -23.68 4.47 10.12
C PRO A 368 -22.67 5.14 9.17
N ARG A 369 -23.12 5.58 7.98
CA ARG A 369 -22.31 6.31 6.98
C ARG A 369 -22.36 7.83 7.11
N SER A 370 -22.95 8.38 8.18
CA SER A 370 -23.04 9.83 8.42
C SER A 370 -21.65 10.48 8.30
N ALA A 371 -21.56 11.62 7.60
CA ALA A 371 -20.29 12.24 7.22
C ALA A 371 -19.46 12.72 8.43
N SER A 372 -20.09 12.94 9.58
CA SER A 372 -19.46 13.43 10.82
C SER A 372 -19.33 12.39 11.93
N ALA A 373 -19.74 11.13 11.70
CA ALA A 373 -19.61 10.08 12.71
C ALA A 373 -18.15 9.63 12.88
N ASP A 374 -17.75 9.19 14.08
CA ASP A 374 -16.46 8.54 14.26
C ASP A 374 -16.37 7.28 13.38
N ARG A 375 -15.18 7.02 12.83
CA ARG A 375 -14.92 5.86 11.97
C ARG A 375 -14.27 4.74 12.78
N PHE A 376 -14.74 3.50 12.60
CA PHE A 376 -14.12 2.30 13.15
C PHE A 376 -13.66 1.37 12.02
N ILE A 377 -12.39 0.97 12.05
CA ILE A 377 -11.82 -0.05 11.16
C ILE A 377 -11.35 -1.23 11.99
N LEU A 378 -11.94 -2.41 11.74
CA LEU A 378 -11.45 -3.68 12.26
C LEU A 378 -10.37 -4.22 11.30
N SER A 379 -9.12 -3.76 11.43
CA SER A 379 -8.01 -4.17 10.57
C SER A 379 -7.72 -5.68 10.68
N LYS A 380 -7.82 -6.24 11.89
CA LYS A 380 -7.89 -7.69 12.13
C LYS A 380 -9.26 -8.27 11.74
N GLY A 381 -9.66 -8.08 10.48
CA GLY A 381 -11.01 -8.32 9.97
C GLY A 381 -11.54 -9.74 10.19
N HIS A 382 -10.66 -10.74 10.35
CA HIS A 382 -11.04 -12.11 10.70
C HIS A 382 -11.89 -12.20 11.99
N ALA A 383 -11.76 -11.23 12.91
CA ALA A 383 -12.57 -11.09 14.11
C ALA A 383 -13.97 -10.48 13.87
N CYS A 384 -14.46 -10.41 12.62
CA CYS A 384 -15.75 -9.79 12.28
C CYS A 384 -16.98 -10.21 13.11
N PRO A 385 -17.09 -11.42 13.73
CA PRO A 385 -18.20 -11.71 14.63
C PRO A 385 -18.34 -10.75 15.81
N ILE A 386 -17.25 -10.12 16.29
CA ILE A 386 -17.34 -9.10 17.35
C ILE A 386 -17.93 -7.78 16.83
N LEU A 387 -17.67 -7.42 15.57
CA LEU A 387 -18.22 -6.24 14.92
C LEU A 387 -19.72 -6.45 14.65
N TYR A 388 -20.11 -7.62 14.18
CA TYR A 388 -21.52 -7.98 13.99
C TYR A 388 -22.26 -8.04 15.33
N ALA A 389 -21.64 -8.59 16.38
CA ALA A 389 -22.20 -8.57 17.73
C ALA A 389 -22.32 -7.16 18.34
N ALA A 390 -21.42 -6.23 17.99
CA ALA A 390 -21.52 -4.84 18.40
C ALA A 390 -22.71 -4.12 17.72
N TRP A 391 -22.97 -4.41 16.44
CA TRP A 391 -24.14 -3.89 15.73
C TRP A 391 -25.46 -4.60 16.10
N GLU A 392 -25.40 -5.82 16.62
CA GLU A 392 -26.53 -6.51 17.30
C GLU A 392 -26.84 -5.85 18.65
N GLU A 393 -25.85 -5.65 19.52
CA GLU A 393 -26.00 -4.98 20.83
C GLU A 393 -26.38 -3.49 20.68
N ALA A 394 -25.99 -2.83 19.60
CA ALA A 394 -26.46 -1.49 19.23
C ALA A 394 -27.87 -1.45 18.61
N GLY A 395 -28.45 -2.61 18.26
CA GLY A 395 -29.82 -2.72 17.71
C GLY A 395 -29.97 -2.45 16.22
N LEU A 396 -28.90 -2.48 15.42
CA LEU A 396 -28.96 -2.39 13.95
C LEU A 396 -29.15 -3.76 13.29
N LEU A 397 -28.51 -4.81 13.83
CA LEU A 397 -28.64 -6.19 13.34
C LEU A 397 -29.58 -7.00 14.23
N SER A 398 -30.40 -7.84 13.61
CA SER A 398 -31.20 -8.83 14.32
C SER A 398 -30.38 -10.06 14.71
N ARG A 399 -30.93 -10.85 15.65
CA ARG A 399 -30.31 -12.10 16.09
C ARG A 399 -30.13 -13.11 14.94
N ASP A 400 -31.14 -13.22 14.08
CA ASP A 400 -31.13 -14.15 12.96
C ASP A 400 -30.15 -13.70 11.86
N GLN A 401 -29.96 -12.39 11.69
CA GLN A 401 -28.93 -11.85 10.81
C GLN A 401 -27.54 -12.27 11.29
N VAL A 402 -27.14 -12.04 12.54
CA VAL A 402 -25.79 -12.45 12.97
C VAL A 402 -25.60 -13.98 12.91
N LEU A 403 -26.63 -14.77 13.22
CA LEU A 403 -26.62 -16.24 13.05
C LEU A 403 -26.69 -16.72 11.58
N SER A 404 -26.69 -15.80 10.61
CA SER A 404 -26.52 -16.09 9.19
C SER A 404 -25.07 -15.93 8.70
N LEU A 405 -24.11 -15.67 9.61
CA LEU A 405 -22.67 -15.59 9.33
C LEU A 405 -22.21 -16.64 8.30
N ARG A 406 -21.54 -16.18 7.23
CA ARG A 406 -20.92 -16.99 6.17
C ARG A 406 -21.87 -17.84 5.32
N LYS A 407 -23.20 -17.67 5.43
CA LYS A 407 -24.14 -18.28 4.48
C LYS A 407 -24.11 -17.50 3.15
N ILE A 408 -24.42 -18.19 2.05
CA ILE A 408 -24.36 -17.63 0.69
C ILE A 408 -25.46 -16.58 0.41
N ASP A 409 -26.53 -16.62 1.20
CA ASP A 409 -27.71 -15.75 1.18
C ASP A 409 -27.64 -14.63 2.24
N SER A 410 -26.43 -14.29 2.72
CA SER A 410 -26.23 -13.29 3.77
C SER A 410 -25.07 -12.34 3.50
N ASP A 411 -25.30 -11.03 3.71
CA ASP A 411 -24.25 -10.01 3.74
C ASP A 411 -23.38 -10.06 5.01
N ILE A 412 -23.69 -10.93 5.99
CA ILE A 412 -22.85 -11.19 7.18
C ILE A 412 -21.68 -12.09 6.78
N GLU A 413 -20.79 -11.53 5.96
CA GLU A 413 -19.68 -12.23 5.32
C GLU A 413 -18.58 -12.65 6.30
N GLY A 414 -17.74 -13.60 5.89
CA GLY A 414 -16.68 -14.19 6.72
C GLY A 414 -15.51 -13.28 7.10
N HIS A 415 -15.51 -12.04 6.57
CA HIS A 415 -14.68 -10.87 6.84
C HIS A 415 -15.54 -9.62 6.57
N PRO A 416 -15.19 -8.40 7.06
CA PRO A 416 -15.96 -7.19 6.81
C PRO A 416 -15.88 -6.79 5.34
N THR A 417 -17.00 -6.41 4.71
CA THR A 417 -17.04 -5.76 3.40
C THR A 417 -18.10 -4.65 3.34
N PRO A 418 -17.96 -3.63 2.46
CA PRO A 418 -18.92 -2.52 2.36
C PRO A 418 -20.31 -2.84 1.77
N ARG A 419 -20.69 -4.12 1.62
CA ARG A 419 -22.09 -4.53 1.43
C ARG A 419 -22.95 -4.02 2.58
N LEU A 420 -22.41 -4.17 3.79
CA LEU A 420 -22.99 -3.68 5.03
C LEU A 420 -22.66 -2.20 5.18
N ASN A 421 -23.69 -1.36 5.33
CA ASN A 421 -23.52 0.10 5.33
C ASN A 421 -22.58 0.62 6.43
N PHE A 422 -22.43 -0.08 7.55
CA PHE A 422 -21.54 0.26 8.65
C PHE A 422 -20.05 -0.10 8.44
N ILE A 423 -19.68 -0.65 7.27
CA ILE A 423 -18.29 -0.96 6.91
C ILE A 423 -17.84 -0.04 5.76
N ASP A 424 -16.74 0.70 5.99
CA ASP A 424 -16.18 1.61 4.98
C ASP A 424 -15.14 0.95 4.05
N VAL A 425 -14.42 -0.07 4.54
CA VAL A 425 -13.37 -0.81 3.81
C VAL A 425 -13.39 -2.29 4.17
N ALA A 426 -12.95 -3.15 3.25
CA ALA A 426 -12.77 -4.57 3.51
C ALA A 426 -11.36 -4.86 4.09
N THR A 427 -11.30 -5.70 5.12
CA THR A 427 -10.07 -5.94 5.94
C THR A 427 -9.73 -7.41 6.13
N GLY A 428 -10.07 -8.25 5.14
CA GLY A 428 -9.71 -9.68 5.15
C GLY A 428 -8.21 -9.94 4.97
N SER A 429 -7.49 -9.05 4.28
CA SER A 429 -6.02 -9.04 4.24
C SER A 429 -5.49 -8.11 5.34
N LEU A 430 -4.49 -8.58 6.09
CA LEU A 430 -3.99 -7.89 7.27
C LEU A 430 -3.07 -6.71 6.92
N GLY A 431 -2.87 -5.82 7.89
CA GLY A 431 -1.95 -4.68 7.82
C GLY A 431 -2.50 -3.46 7.05
N GLN A 432 -3.45 -3.67 6.14
CA GLN A 432 -4.01 -2.62 5.30
C GLN A 432 -4.89 -1.60 6.04
N GLY A 433 -5.58 -2.02 7.11
CA GLY A 433 -6.60 -1.19 7.76
C GLY A 433 -6.03 0.06 8.43
N LEU A 434 -4.75 0.08 8.83
CA LEU A 434 -4.11 1.28 9.36
C LEU A 434 -3.86 2.34 8.28
N SER A 435 -3.49 1.95 7.06
CA SER A 435 -3.36 2.85 5.91
C SER A 435 -4.71 3.49 5.57
N CYS A 436 -5.79 2.69 5.52
CA CYS A 436 -7.16 3.18 5.34
C CYS A 436 -7.59 4.13 6.46
N ALA A 437 -7.26 3.81 7.71
CA ALA A 437 -7.56 4.68 8.85
C ALA A 437 -6.80 6.01 8.79
N ALA A 438 -5.53 5.99 8.36
CA ALA A 438 -4.74 7.19 8.14
C ALA A 438 -5.30 8.05 7.00
N GLY A 439 -5.81 7.45 5.92
CA GLY A 439 -6.56 8.16 4.87
C GLY A 439 -7.82 8.84 5.38
N MET A 440 -8.68 8.13 6.13
CA MET A 440 -9.87 8.72 6.74
C MET A 440 -9.53 9.84 7.73
N ALA A 441 -8.47 9.68 8.53
CA ALA A 441 -8.03 10.67 9.50
C ALA A 441 -7.42 11.91 8.82
N TYR A 442 -6.66 11.73 7.73
CA TYR A 442 -6.17 12.81 6.89
C TYR A 442 -7.33 13.63 6.30
N THR A 443 -8.32 12.95 5.70
CA THR A 443 -9.55 13.59 5.20
C THR A 443 -10.24 14.36 6.32
N GLY A 444 -10.49 13.73 7.48
CA GLY A 444 -11.12 14.38 8.63
C GLY A 444 -10.42 15.66 9.09
N LYS A 445 -9.08 15.63 9.14
CA LYS A 445 -8.26 16.73 9.66
C LYS A 445 -8.04 17.87 8.67
N TYR A 446 -7.73 17.56 7.41
CA TYR A 446 -7.24 18.55 6.44
C TYR A 446 -8.29 18.94 5.39
N VAL A 447 -9.14 18.00 4.97
CA VAL A 447 -10.15 18.17 3.91
C VAL A 447 -11.50 18.57 4.52
N ASP A 448 -12.10 17.68 5.32
CA ASP A 448 -13.39 17.90 6.00
C ASP A 448 -13.26 18.94 7.12
N ARG A 449 -12.10 18.98 7.81
CA ARG A 449 -11.83 19.80 9.01
C ARG A 449 -12.87 19.61 10.12
N SER A 450 -13.37 18.38 10.22
CA SER A 450 -14.43 17.92 11.12
C SER A 450 -13.85 17.39 12.43
N SER A 451 -14.66 17.36 13.49
CA SER A 451 -14.23 16.85 14.80
C SER A 451 -14.18 15.32 14.90
N TYR A 452 -14.60 14.57 13.86
CA TYR A 452 -14.60 13.10 13.91
C TYR A 452 -13.20 12.48 14.10
N ARG A 453 -13.18 11.39 14.85
CA ARG A 453 -12.00 10.56 15.13
C ARG A 453 -12.07 9.26 14.36
N VAL A 454 -10.92 8.61 14.22
CA VAL A 454 -10.77 7.34 13.53
C VAL A 454 -10.10 6.34 14.45
N TYR A 455 -10.75 5.20 14.66
CA TYR A 455 -10.30 4.12 15.54
C TYR A 455 -9.98 2.88 14.70
N CYS A 456 -8.74 2.41 14.76
CA CYS A 456 -8.28 1.24 14.01
C CYS A 456 -7.83 0.13 14.95
N LEU A 457 -8.56 -0.99 14.98
CA LEU A 457 -8.25 -2.16 15.81
C LEU A 457 -7.45 -3.18 14.98
N MET A 458 -6.21 -3.42 15.39
CA MET A 458 -5.25 -4.33 14.75
C MET A 458 -4.91 -5.51 15.67
N GLY A 459 -4.42 -6.60 15.08
CA GLY A 459 -3.77 -7.70 15.80
C GLY A 459 -2.27 -7.45 16.03
N ASP A 460 -1.73 -8.05 17.08
CA ASP A 460 -0.28 -8.10 17.33
C ASP A 460 0.48 -8.87 16.25
N GLY A 461 -0.07 -9.98 15.74
CA GLY A 461 0.50 -10.72 14.62
C GLY A 461 0.44 -9.96 13.29
N GLU A 462 -0.57 -9.10 13.13
CA GLU A 462 -0.75 -8.22 11.97
C GLU A 462 0.31 -7.10 11.92
N SER A 463 0.83 -6.67 13.07
CA SER A 463 1.93 -5.68 13.13
C SER A 463 3.29 -6.20 12.60
N ALA A 464 3.35 -7.44 12.10
CA ALA A 464 4.48 -7.93 11.31
C ALA A 464 4.49 -7.39 9.87
N GLU A 465 3.34 -6.93 9.35
CA GLU A 465 3.21 -6.40 7.99
C GLU A 465 3.90 -5.04 7.83
N GLY A 466 4.68 -4.87 6.76
CA GLY A 466 5.42 -3.63 6.48
C GLY A 466 4.52 -2.40 6.29
N SER A 467 3.34 -2.61 5.72
CA SER A 467 2.31 -1.58 5.47
C SER A 467 1.79 -0.91 6.75
N VAL A 468 1.80 -1.61 7.90
CA VAL A 468 1.48 -1.02 9.22
C VAL A 468 2.52 0.04 9.60
N TRP A 469 3.79 -0.18 9.29
CA TRP A 469 4.88 0.73 9.64
C TRP A 469 5.01 1.89 8.64
N GLU A 470 4.71 1.65 7.37
CA GLU A 470 4.48 2.71 6.37
C GLU A 470 3.36 3.67 6.85
N ALA A 471 2.20 3.13 7.25
CA ALA A 471 1.08 3.91 7.77
C ALA A 471 1.40 4.60 9.10
N ALA A 472 2.21 3.97 9.97
CA ALA A 472 2.68 4.59 11.20
C ALA A 472 3.57 5.82 10.93
N ALA A 473 4.46 5.76 9.93
CA ALA A 473 5.29 6.89 9.54
C ALA A 473 4.47 8.02 8.89
N PHE A 474 3.54 7.67 7.99
CA PHE A 474 2.62 8.62 7.36
C PHE A 474 1.79 9.39 8.41
N ALA A 475 1.18 8.69 9.36
CA ALA A 475 0.28 9.29 10.33
C ALA A 475 0.99 10.23 11.33
N SER A 476 2.26 9.96 11.67
CA SER A 476 3.03 10.85 12.53
C SER A 476 3.61 12.05 11.76
N PHE A 477 4.05 11.86 10.51
CA PHE A 477 4.44 12.96 9.61
C PHE A 477 3.28 13.95 9.40
N TYR A 478 2.09 13.44 9.08
CA TYR A 478 0.87 14.25 8.95
C TYR A 478 0.16 14.55 10.28
N LYS A 479 0.77 14.22 11.43
CA LYS A 479 0.33 14.65 12.77
C LYS A 479 -1.14 14.33 13.06
N LEU A 480 -1.60 13.13 12.70
CA LEU A 480 -3.01 12.72 12.74
C LEU A 480 -3.50 12.43 14.17
N ASP A 481 -3.63 13.46 15.01
CA ASP A 481 -4.16 13.41 16.38
C ASP A 481 -5.64 13.01 16.50
N ASN A 482 -6.38 12.99 15.40
CA ASN A 482 -7.69 12.36 15.28
C ASN A 482 -7.64 10.84 15.04
N LEU A 483 -6.47 10.24 14.78
CA LEU A 483 -6.27 8.80 14.64
C LEU A 483 -5.87 8.13 15.96
N VAL A 484 -6.55 7.03 16.28
CA VAL A 484 -6.20 6.11 17.36
C VAL A 484 -6.06 4.70 16.80
N ALA A 485 -4.87 4.12 16.92
CA ALA A 485 -4.64 2.71 16.70
C ALA A 485 -4.78 1.95 18.03
N ILE A 486 -5.36 0.76 18.00
CA ILE A 486 -5.41 -0.16 19.14
C ILE A 486 -4.80 -1.49 18.68
N VAL A 487 -3.77 -1.96 19.37
CA VAL A 487 -3.12 -3.25 19.12
C VAL A 487 -3.62 -4.25 20.15
N ASP A 488 -4.35 -5.26 19.70
CA ASP A 488 -4.79 -6.40 20.50
C ASP A 488 -3.62 -7.38 20.70
N VAL A 489 -2.81 -7.15 21.75
CA VAL A 489 -1.64 -7.98 22.11
C VAL A 489 -2.10 -9.23 22.85
N ASN A 490 -2.68 -10.13 22.05
CA ASN A 490 -3.28 -11.40 22.47
C ASN A 490 -2.27 -12.58 22.49
N ARG A 491 -0.97 -12.29 22.30
CA ARG A 491 0.20 -13.21 22.32
C ARG A 491 0.35 -14.15 21.13
N LEU A 492 -0.73 -14.44 20.39
CA LEU A 492 -0.79 -15.57 19.47
C LEU A 492 -1.21 -15.15 18.05
N GLY A 493 -0.46 -15.61 17.05
CA GLY A 493 -0.80 -15.49 15.63
C GLY A 493 -1.84 -16.54 15.19
N GLN A 494 -1.73 -17.01 13.95
CA GLN A 494 -2.56 -18.09 13.43
C GLN A 494 -2.05 -19.49 13.88
N SER A 495 -0.74 -19.71 13.77
CA SER A 495 -0.10 -21.02 13.96
C SER A 495 0.72 -21.16 15.25
N GLN A 496 1.17 -20.05 15.82
CA GLN A 496 2.16 -19.98 16.91
C GLN A 496 2.10 -18.60 17.60
N GLU A 497 2.89 -18.42 18.66
CA GLU A 497 3.24 -17.14 19.29
C GLU A 497 3.61 -16.03 18.29
N THR A 498 3.23 -14.78 18.61
CA THR A 498 3.70 -13.59 17.88
C THR A 498 5.14 -13.24 18.27
N GLN A 499 5.85 -12.51 17.39
CA GLN A 499 7.29 -12.22 17.54
C GLN A 499 7.68 -11.59 18.89
N LEU A 500 6.78 -10.83 19.51
CA LEU A 500 7.00 -10.13 20.77
C LEU A 500 6.12 -10.69 21.92
N GLN A 501 5.20 -11.63 21.65
CA GLN A 501 4.30 -12.20 22.65
C GLN A 501 3.58 -11.12 23.48
N HIS A 502 3.83 -11.02 24.79
CA HIS A 502 3.31 -9.97 25.69
C HIS A 502 4.36 -8.90 26.06
N ASP A 503 5.40 -8.68 25.25
CA ASP A 503 6.34 -7.58 25.42
C ASP A 503 5.71 -6.24 24.98
N ILE A 504 4.84 -5.72 25.85
CA ILE A 504 4.18 -4.43 25.70
C ILE A 504 5.20 -3.28 25.64
N ASP A 505 6.31 -3.38 26.37
CA ASP A 505 7.39 -2.39 26.37
C ASP A 505 8.02 -2.28 24.96
N ALA A 506 8.25 -3.41 24.28
CA ALA A 506 8.76 -3.42 22.90
C ALA A 506 7.75 -2.88 21.87
N TYR A 507 6.46 -3.23 22.00
CA TYR A 507 5.40 -2.67 21.15
C TYR A 507 5.25 -1.15 21.32
N VAL A 508 5.25 -0.66 22.57
CA VAL A 508 5.22 0.77 22.90
C VAL A 508 6.45 1.48 22.33
N GLN A 509 7.65 0.90 22.47
CA GLN A 509 8.89 1.46 21.91
C GLN A 509 8.85 1.58 20.38
N ARG A 510 8.31 0.58 19.66
CA ARG A 510 8.14 0.66 18.20
C ARG A 510 7.26 1.84 17.79
N PHE A 511 6.04 1.95 18.33
CA PHE A 511 5.14 3.06 17.97
C PHE A 511 5.69 4.44 18.40
N ALA A 512 6.32 4.53 19.57
CA ALA A 512 6.96 5.76 20.03
C ALA A 512 8.13 6.19 19.12
N ALA A 513 8.93 5.25 18.62
CA ALA A 513 10.01 5.53 17.65
C ALA A 513 9.48 6.03 16.30
N PHE A 514 8.31 5.53 15.87
CA PHE A 514 7.57 6.06 14.71
C PHE A 514 6.82 7.38 15.01
N GLY A 515 7.03 8.00 16.18
CA GLY A 515 6.56 9.35 16.52
C GLY A 515 5.21 9.41 17.24
N TRP A 516 4.53 8.28 17.47
CA TRP A 516 3.20 8.22 18.06
C TRP A 516 3.21 8.51 19.58
N ASN A 517 2.05 8.85 20.12
CA ASN A 517 1.76 8.74 21.55
C ASN A 517 1.42 7.27 21.87
N ALA A 518 2.37 6.49 22.38
CA ALA A 518 2.19 5.07 22.67
C ALA A 518 1.83 4.83 24.14
N ILE A 519 0.71 4.16 24.39
CA ILE A 519 0.14 3.88 25.72
C ILE A 519 0.09 2.36 25.90
N GLY A 520 0.91 1.80 26.79
CA GLY A 520 0.85 0.38 27.17
C GLY A 520 -0.19 0.13 28.27
N LEU A 521 -1.05 -0.88 28.09
CA LEU A 521 -2.00 -1.36 29.09
C LEU A 521 -1.63 -2.80 29.51
N GLU A 522 -1.36 -3.01 30.80
CA GLU A 522 -1.01 -4.33 31.36
C GLU A 522 -2.19 -5.32 31.42
N ASP A 523 -3.42 -4.81 31.45
CA ASP A 523 -4.64 -5.59 31.17
C ASP A 523 -5.53 -4.80 30.19
N GLY A 524 -5.61 -5.30 28.96
CA GLY A 524 -6.50 -4.81 27.91
C GLY A 524 -7.97 -5.21 28.11
N HIS A 525 -8.27 -5.96 29.18
CA HIS A 525 -9.63 -6.25 29.64
C HIS A 525 -10.08 -5.33 30.80
N ASP A 526 -9.21 -4.43 31.31
CA ASP A 526 -9.66 -3.38 32.22
C ASP A 526 -10.33 -2.24 31.43
N ILE A 527 -11.67 -2.24 31.46
CA ILE A 527 -12.53 -1.18 30.91
C ILE A 527 -12.14 0.21 31.44
N THR A 528 -11.72 0.32 32.69
CA THR A 528 -11.28 1.60 33.29
C THR A 528 -9.95 2.05 32.68
N ALA A 529 -9.01 1.14 32.44
CA ALA A 529 -7.76 1.44 31.75
C ALA A 529 -8.00 1.87 30.29
N LEU A 530 -8.87 1.18 29.55
CA LEU A 530 -9.27 1.52 28.18
C LEU A 530 -9.88 2.93 28.10
N LEU A 531 -10.88 3.23 28.94
CA LEU A 531 -11.53 4.54 28.98
C LEU A 531 -10.55 5.66 29.33
N ASN A 532 -9.62 5.42 30.26
CA ASN A 532 -8.54 6.38 30.55
C ASN A 532 -7.56 6.57 29.39
N ALA A 533 -7.28 5.52 28.61
CA ALA A 533 -6.42 5.58 27.43
C ALA A 533 -7.08 6.41 26.29
N TYR A 534 -8.37 6.24 26.03
CA TYR A 534 -9.08 7.10 25.06
C TYR A 534 -9.21 8.55 25.57
N ALA A 535 -9.45 8.74 26.87
CA ALA A 535 -9.46 10.07 27.49
C ALA A 535 -8.07 10.76 27.49
N ASN A 536 -6.97 10.00 27.38
CA ASN A 536 -5.64 10.52 27.07
C ASN A 536 -5.49 10.85 25.58
N ALA A 537 -5.87 9.92 24.70
CA ALA A 537 -5.79 10.08 23.24
C ALA A 537 -6.49 11.35 22.74
N LYS A 538 -7.68 11.67 23.29
CA LYS A 538 -8.44 12.90 23.00
C LYS A 538 -7.77 14.21 23.45
N LYS A 539 -6.72 14.15 24.28
CA LYS A 539 -5.98 15.32 24.80
C LYS A 539 -4.63 15.52 24.16
N VAL A 540 -4.15 14.55 23.39
CA VAL A 540 -2.88 14.65 22.66
C VAL A 540 -3.12 15.31 21.32
N THR A 541 -2.37 16.37 21.04
CA THR A 541 -2.40 17.13 19.78
C THR A 541 -1.07 17.02 19.06
N GLY A 542 -1.10 17.11 17.72
CA GLY A 542 0.07 17.02 16.87
C GLY A 542 0.68 15.62 16.71
N LYS A 543 0.06 14.56 17.28
CA LYS A 543 0.51 13.17 17.18
C LYS A 543 -0.66 12.17 17.17
N PRO A 544 -0.64 11.12 16.33
CA PRO A 544 -1.55 9.98 16.46
C PRO A 544 -1.26 9.19 17.75
N THR A 545 -2.25 8.46 18.27
CA THR A 545 -2.14 7.67 19.53
C THR A 545 -2.26 6.17 19.27
N ALA A 546 -1.37 5.38 19.86
CA ALA A 546 -1.37 3.91 19.78
C ALA A 546 -1.61 3.33 21.18
N ILE A 547 -2.69 2.58 21.35
CA ILE A 547 -3.03 1.89 22.60
C ILE A 547 -2.62 0.43 22.44
N ILE A 548 -1.62 0.01 23.20
CA ILE A 548 -1.04 -1.33 23.16
C ILE A 548 -1.69 -2.14 24.29
N ALA A 549 -2.73 -2.90 23.96
CA ALA A 549 -3.59 -3.57 24.93
C ALA A 549 -3.17 -5.05 25.11
N LYS A 550 -2.70 -5.41 26.30
CA LYS A 550 -2.34 -6.79 26.66
C LYS A 550 -3.57 -7.64 26.93
N THR A 551 -3.89 -8.57 26.04
CA THR A 551 -5.12 -9.38 26.11
C THR A 551 -4.79 -10.87 26.08
N LEU A 552 -5.82 -11.72 26.25
CA LEU A 552 -5.72 -13.16 26.05
C LEU A 552 -6.56 -13.60 24.86
N LYS A 553 -5.96 -14.30 23.89
CA LYS A 553 -6.72 -14.92 22.79
C LYS A 553 -7.70 -15.93 23.37
N GLY A 554 -8.99 -15.82 23.07
CA GLY A 554 -10.03 -16.65 23.67
C GLY A 554 -10.38 -16.32 25.13
N LYS A 555 -10.07 -15.13 25.65
CA LYS A 555 -10.51 -14.66 26.99
C LYS A 555 -11.98 -15.01 27.25
N GLY A 556 -12.22 -15.74 28.33
CA GLY A 556 -13.55 -16.20 28.76
C GLY A 556 -13.96 -17.59 28.24
N ILE A 557 -13.20 -18.20 27.33
CA ILE A 557 -13.48 -19.55 26.81
C ILE A 557 -12.62 -20.57 27.57
N ASP A 558 -13.21 -21.23 28.57
CA ASP A 558 -12.50 -22.16 29.45
C ASP A 558 -11.89 -23.35 28.69
N GLY A 559 -10.59 -23.59 28.94
CA GLY A 559 -9.78 -24.60 28.26
C GLY A 559 -9.35 -24.23 26.83
N VAL A 560 -9.62 -23.00 26.38
CA VAL A 560 -9.28 -22.48 25.04
C VAL A 560 -8.53 -21.14 25.13
N ALA A 561 -8.75 -20.36 26.18
CA ALA A 561 -8.03 -19.12 26.45
C ALA A 561 -6.50 -19.33 26.50
N ASP A 562 -5.76 -18.43 25.83
CA ASP A 562 -4.30 -18.41 25.67
C ASP A 562 -3.67 -19.68 25.04
N LEU A 563 -4.49 -20.54 24.41
CA LEU A 563 -4.04 -21.80 23.84
C LEU A 563 -3.69 -21.69 22.35
N ASN A 564 -2.49 -22.16 21.98
CA ASN A 564 -2.05 -22.32 20.60
C ASN A 564 -2.99 -23.20 19.77
N ASN A 565 -2.97 -23.04 18.44
CA ASN A 565 -3.77 -23.85 17.51
C ASN A 565 -5.30 -23.74 17.73
N GLN A 566 -5.79 -22.62 18.29
CA GLN A 566 -7.21 -22.30 18.48
C GLN A 566 -7.69 -21.07 17.68
N HIS A 567 -6.87 -20.54 16.77
CA HIS A 567 -7.31 -19.53 15.80
C HIS A 567 -8.02 -20.21 14.61
N GLY A 568 -9.06 -19.54 14.06
CA GLY A 568 -9.82 -20.04 12.91
C GLY A 568 -10.74 -21.23 13.17
N LYS A 569 -10.88 -21.65 14.43
CA LYS A 569 -11.71 -22.79 14.84
C LYS A 569 -12.94 -22.30 15.60
N PRO A 570 -14.16 -22.74 15.23
CA PRO A 570 -15.34 -22.55 16.07
C PRO A 570 -15.17 -23.36 17.36
N VAL A 571 -15.88 -22.96 18.41
CA VAL A 571 -16.06 -23.76 19.63
C VAL A 571 -17.52 -24.14 19.78
N SER A 572 -17.80 -25.21 20.50
CA SER A 572 -19.18 -25.65 20.75
C SER A 572 -19.93 -24.65 21.63
N LYS A 573 -21.24 -24.47 21.36
CA LYS A 573 -22.04 -23.38 21.96
C LYS A 573 -22.11 -23.41 23.50
N ASP A 574 -21.93 -24.57 24.13
CA ASP A 574 -21.87 -24.73 25.59
C ASP A 574 -20.74 -23.90 26.23
N LYS A 575 -19.68 -23.59 25.46
CA LYS A 575 -18.61 -22.69 25.90
C LYS A 575 -19.06 -21.24 26.12
N ALA A 576 -20.26 -20.87 25.69
CA ALA A 576 -20.86 -19.57 26.01
C ALA A 576 -21.50 -19.54 27.41
N GLU A 577 -21.92 -20.68 27.97
CA GLU A 577 -22.69 -20.72 29.23
C GLU A 577 -21.89 -20.26 30.47
N PRO A 578 -20.60 -20.58 30.64
CA PRO A 578 -19.78 -19.99 31.71
C PRO A 578 -19.70 -18.46 31.63
N ILE A 579 -19.70 -17.90 30.41
CA ILE A 579 -19.69 -16.46 30.16
C ILE A 579 -21.08 -15.85 30.45
N ARG A 580 -22.16 -16.57 30.07
CA ARG A 580 -23.55 -16.17 30.34
C ARG A 580 -23.82 -16.07 31.84
N ALA A 581 -23.28 -17.00 32.63
CA ALA A 581 -23.36 -16.98 34.09
C ALA A 581 -22.64 -15.80 34.78
N LEU A 582 -21.85 -15.00 34.04
CA LEU A 582 -21.22 -13.77 34.53
C LEU A 582 -22.06 -12.51 34.26
N LEU A 583 -23.15 -12.61 33.48
CA LEU A 583 -23.98 -11.46 33.12
C LEU A 583 -24.81 -10.96 34.31
N LYS A 584 -24.85 -9.64 34.48
CA LYS A 584 -25.80 -8.95 35.37
C LYS A 584 -27.15 -8.74 34.67
N SER A 585 -27.16 -8.73 33.33
CA SER A 585 -28.36 -8.74 32.48
C SER A 585 -28.13 -9.51 31.17
N ASP A 586 -29.00 -10.49 30.89
CA ASP A 586 -29.05 -11.17 29.59
C ASP A 586 -29.51 -10.25 28.43
N LYS A 587 -30.18 -9.13 28.74
CA LYS A 587 -30.75 -8.24 27.72
C LYS A 587 -29.71 -7.23 27.22
N PRO A 588 -29.64 -6.95 25.91
CA PRO A 588 -28.94 -5.79 25.39
C PRO A 588 -29.36 -4.53 26.13
N ALA A 589 -28.40 -3.68 26.44
CA ALA A 589 -28.67 -2.53 27.29
C ALA A 589 -29.24 -1.36 26.48
N ASN A 590 -30.06 -0.50 27.10
CA ASN A 590 -30.48 0.72 26.43
C ASN A 590 -29.27 1.69 26.33
N TRP A 591 -28.73 1.85 25.13
CA TRP A 591 -27.50 2.62 24.88
C TRP A 591 -27.82 4.03 24.41
N THR A 592 -27.37 5.02 25.18
CA THR A 592 -27.34 6.42 24.77
C THR A 592 -26.01 6.71 24.08
N ILE A 593 -25.84 6.17 22.86
CA ILE A 593 -24.67 6.46 22.02
C ILE A 593 -24.66 7.97 21.73
N PRO A 594 -23.55 8.70 21.96
CA PRO A 594 -23.50 10.13 21.68
C PRO A 594 -23.60 10.38 20.17
N ALA A 595 -24.51 11.26 19.76
CA ALA A 595 -24.62 11.62 18.35
C ALA A 595 -23.32 12.27 17.80
N PRO A 596 -23.06 12.15 16.48
CA PRO A 596 -22.06 12.93 15.78
C PRO A 596 -22.21 14.43 16.06
N ILE A 597 -21.08 15.15 16.11
CA ILE A 597 -21.10 16.60 16.00
C ILE A 597 -21.26 16.90 14.51
N GLY A 598 -22.38 17.51 14.11
CA GLY A 598 -22.74 17.71 12.69
C GLY A 598 -21.91 18.78 11.96
N ASP A 599 -20.59 18.64 11.95
CA ASP A 599 -19.64 19.65 11.45
C ASP A 599 -18.88 19.26 10.15
N ALA A 600 -18.96 18.01 9.69
CA ALA A 600 -18.40 17.64 8.39
C ALA A 600 -19.17 18.33 7.25
N PRO A 601 -18.48 18.98 6.29
CA PRO A 601 -19.14 19.79 5.28
C PRO A 601 -20.01 18.94 4.34
N ALA A 602 -21.07 19.56 3.82
CA ALA A 602 -21.79 19.01 2.68
C ALA A 602 -20.84 18.92 1.46
N VAL A 603 -20.87 17.79 0.77
CA VAL A 603 -20.07 17.51 -0.42
C VAL A 603 -21.02 16.98 -1.48
N ASP A 604 -20.98 17.55 -2.69
CA ASP A 604 -21.71 16.96 -3.81
C ASP A 604 -21.10 15.58 -4.12
N LEU A 605 -21.93 14.54 -3.95
CA LEU A 605 -21.56 13.14 -4.21
C LEU A 605 -21.72 12.75 -5.67
N GLY A 606 -22.22 13.65 -6.52
CA GLY A 606 -22.32 13.47 -7.97
C GLY A 606 -21.01 13.02 -8.61
N ILE A 607 -21.15 12.14 -9.61
CA ILE A 607 -20.10 11.62 -10.49
C ILE A 607 -20.67 11.69 -11.91
N GLY A 608 -19.88 12.09 -12.91
CA GLY A 608 -20.35 12.35 -14.27
C GLY A 608 -20.51 13.83 -14.64
N ALA A 609 -20.09 14.76 -13.76
CA ALA A 609 -20.15 16.21 -13.98
C ALA A 609 -18.79 16.93 -13.80
N ILE A 610 -17.69 16.20 -13.64
CA ILE A 610 -16.35 16.76 -13.41
C ILE A 610 -15.68 17.04 -14.75
N ALA A 611 -15.93 18.21 -15.32
CA ALA A 611 -15.18 18.71 -16.48
C ALA A 611 -13.82 19.28 -16.06
N MET A 612 -12.82 19.24 -16.95
CA MET A 612 -11.57 19.98 -16.78
C MET A 612 -11.78 21.52 -16.81
N SER A 613 -10.96 22.28 -16.08
CA SER A 613 -11.00 23.76 -16.06
C SER A 613 -10.81 24.41 -17.44
N ALA A 614 -10.17 23.71 -18.37
CA ALA A 614 -10.03 24.06 -19.78
C ALA A 614 -9.96 22.78 -20.65
N PRO A 615 -10.30 22.85 -21.95
CA PRO A 615 -10.06 21.73 -22.87
C PRO A 615 -8.56 21.41 -23.02
N PRO A 616 -8.19 20.34 -23.74
CA PRO A 616 -6.83 20.14 -24.23
C PRO A 616 -6.34 21.35 -25.07
N GLN A 617 -5.04 21.60 -25.06
CA GLN A 617 -4.41 22.77 -25.70
C GLN A 617 -3.07 22.40 -26.36
N TYR A 618 -3.09 21.34 -27.17
CA TYR A 618 -1.90 20.81 -27.85
C TYR A 618 -1.96 21.07 -29.36
N LYS A 619 -0.80 21.29 -30.00
CA LYS A 619 -0.73 21.44 -31.46
C LYS A 619 -0.50 20.07 -32.11
N MET A 620 -1.19 19.80 -33.21
CA MET A 620 -0.98 18.59 -34.02
C MET A 620 0.50 18.40 -34.38
N GLY A 621 1.05 17.22 -34.13
CA GLY A 621 2.47 16.89 -34.37
C GLY A 621 3.47 17.40 -33.33
N GLU A 622 3.04 18.20 -32.34
CA GLU A 622 3.87 18.58 -31.18
C GLU A 622 4.24 17.35 -30.36
N LYS A 623 5.50 17.23 -29.91
CA LYS A 623 5.94 16.06 -29.12
C LYS A 623 5.72 16.30 -27.63
N VAL A 624 4.79 15.55 -27.04
CA VAL A 624 4.46 15.63 -25.60
C VAL A 624 4.37 14.22 -25.03
N ALA A 625 4.87 14.00 -23.81
CA ALA A 625 4.77 12.70 -23.15
C ALA A 625 3.40 12.52 -22.49
N THR A 626 2.76 11.35 -22.61
CA THR A 626 1.41 11.14 -22.04
C THR A 626 1.38 11.25 -20.51
N ARG A 627 2.52 11.02 -19.83
CA ARG A 627 2.71 11.31 -18.39
C ARG A 627 2.66 12.82 -18.06
N GLN A 628 3.16 13.67 -18.95
CA GLN A 628 3.11 15.13 -18.77
C GLN A 628 1.69 15.66 -19.01
N ALA A 629 1.01 15.13 -20.04
CA ALA A 629 -0.38 15.44 -20.31
C ALA A 629 -1.31 14.99 -19.17
N TYR A 630 -1.04 13.84 -18.54
CA TYR A 630 -1.70 13.44 -17.29
C TYR A 630 -1.53 14.49 -16.18
N GLY A 631 -0.30 14.95 -15.90
CA GLY A 631 -0.06 15.99 -14.90
C GLY A 631 -0.81 17.29 -15.19
N ASN A 632 -0.88 17.69 -16.48
CA ASN A 632 -1.66 18.84 -16.92
C ASN A 632 -3.17 18.64 -16.66
N ALA A 633 -3.76 17.50 -17.05
CA ALA A 633 -5.17 17.20 -16.82
C ALA A 633 -5.53 17.05 -15.35
N LEU A 634 -4.67 16.41 -14.56
CA LEU A 634 -4.84 16.27 -13.12
C LEU A 634 -4.91 17.65 -12.45
N LEU A 635 -4.08 18.61 -12.87
CA LEU A 635 -4.16 19.98 -12.40
C LEU A 635 -5.48 20.65 -12.83
N LYS A 636 -5.90 20.53 -14.09
CA LYS A 636 -7.18 21.08 -14.58
C LYS A 636 -8.40 20.51 -13.83
N LEU A 637 -8.35 19.24 -13.42
CA LEU A 637 -9.39 18.60 -12.62
C LEU A 637 -9.35 19.05 -11.16
N ALA A 638 -8.16 19.23 -10.58
CA ALA A 638 -7.98 19.75 -9.22
C ALA A 638 -8.48 21.20 -9.10
N GLU A 639 -8.20 22.05 -10.09
CA GLU A 639 -8.74 23.42 -10.21
C GLU A 639 -10.26 23.44 -10.29
N ALA A 640 -10.86 22.53 -11.07
CA ALA A 640 -12.31 22.47 -11.28
C ALA A 640 -13.06 21.86 -10.08
N ASN A 641 -12.46 20.93 -9.34
CA ASN A 641 -13.14 20.22 -8.25
C ASN A 641 -12.20 19.91 -7.06
N LYS A 642 -12.50 20.55 -5.91
CA LYS A 642 -11.74 20.39 -4.66
C LYS A 642 -11.77 18.98 -4.04
N ARG A 643 -12.64 18.08 -4.53
CA ARG A 643 -12.62 16.66 -4.18
C ARG A 643 -11.45 15.92 -4.83
N VAL A 644 -10.93 16.40 -5.96
CA VAL A 644 -9.79 15.79 -6.65
C VAL A 644 -8.52 16.08 -5.84
N ILE A 645 -7.91 15.03 -5.30
CA ILE A 645 -6.66 15.11 -4.54
C ILE A 645 -5.65 14.14 -5.15
N ALA A 646 -4.45 14.64 -5.42
CA ALA A 646 -3.32 13.88 -5.92
C ALA A 646 -2.56 13.20 -4.76
N LEU A 647 -2.14 11.94 -4.96
CA LEU A 647 -1.27 11.19 -4.04
C LEU A 647 -0.10 10.63 -4.85
N ASP A 648 1.13 10.81 -4.37
CA ASP A 648 2.33 10.34 -5.09
C ASP A 648 3.39 9.73 -4.16
N GLY A 649 4.18 8.80 -4.69
CA GLY A 649 5.18 8.02 -3.97
C GLY A 649 6.61 8.54 -4.18
N ASP A 650 6.88 9.78 -3.79
CA ASP A 650 8.17 10.48 -3.93
C ASP A 650 8.72 10.69 -5.36
N ILE A 651 7.87 10.53 -6.39
CA ILE A 651 8.27 10.64 -7.80
C ILE A 651 7.37 11.59 -8.60
N SER A 652 6.82 12.60 -7.90
CA SER A 652 5.89 13.59 -8.43
C SER A 652 6.48 14.45 -9.55
N ASN A 653 7.81 14.54 -9.61
CA ASN A 653 8.58 15.16 -10.70
C ASN A 653 8.60 14.34 -12.00
N SER A 654 8.30 13.04 -11.92
CA SER A 654 8.44 12.06 -13.00
C SER A 654 7.09 11.57 -13.49
N THR A 655 6.08 11.53 -12.60
CA THR A 655 4.65 11.37 -12.91
C THR A 655 3.98 12.68 -13.33
N PHE A 656 4.63 13.84 -13.10
CA PHE A 656 4.09 15.20 -13.26
C PHE A 656 2.92 15.57 -12.32
N SER A 657 2.64 14.76 -11.29
CA SER A 657 1.69 15.13 -10.22
C SER A 657 2.17 16.34 -9.39
N ASN A 658 3.47 16.69 -9.46
CA ASN A 658 4.03 17.88 -8.83
C ASN A 658 3.44 19.21 -9.36
N LEU A 659 2.73 19.20 -10.49
CA LEU A 659 2.00 20.36 -11.00
C LEU A 659 0.85 20.74 -10.04
N VAL A 660 0.17 19.74 -9.45
CA VAL A 660 -0.78 19.96 -8.34
C VAL A 660 -0.04 20.43 -7.10
N GLN A 661 1.03 19.74 -6.70
CA GLN A 661 1.83 20.07 -5.51
C GLN A 661 2.31 21.54 -5.49
N LYS A 662 2.64 22.10 -6.66
CA LYS A 662 3.12 23.49 -6.81
C LYS A 662 2.01 24.54 -6.81
N LYS A 663 0.82 24.23 -7.36
CA LYS A 663 -0.26 25.22 -7.57
C LYS A 663 -1.41 25.11 -6.56
N LEU A 664 -1.70 23.90 -6.09
CA LEU A 664 -2.76 23.54 -5.15
C LEU A 664 -2.20 22.56 -4.09
N PRO A 665 -1.23 22.98 -3.24
CA PRO A 665 -0.55 22.11 -2.29
C PRO A 665 -1.49 21.43 -1.29
N GLU A 666 -2.66 22.00 -1.01
CA GLU A 666 -3.71 21.43 -0.17
C GLU A 666 -4.48 20.26 -0.83
N GLN A 667 -4.39 20.14 -2.17
CA GLN A 667 -4.93 19.03 -2.96
C GLN A 667 -3.83 18.03 -3.37
N PHE A 668 -2.69 18.01 -2.67
CA PHE A 668 -1.61 17.06 -2.88
C PHE A 668 -1.18 16.37 -1.58
N VAL A 669 -0.93 15.06 -1.63
CA VAL A 669 -0.41 14.24 -0.53
C VAL A 669 0.87 13.54 -0.96
N GLN A 670 2.00 13.89 -0.35
CA GLN A 670 3.23 13.12 -0.44
C GLN A 670 3.06 11.86 0.43
N CYS A 671 3.10 10.68 -0.18
CA CYS A 671 3.05 9.40 0.53
C CYS A 671 4.44 8.78 0.76
N TYR A 672 5.49 9.34 0.15
CA TYR A 672 6.87 8.82 0.12
C TYR A 672 6.96 7.43 -0.55
N ILE A 673 8.16 6.83 -0.56
CA ILE A 673 8.45 5.51 -1.13
C ILE A 673 7.79 4.40 -0.27
N ALA A 674 6.47 4.29 -0.39
CA ALA A 674 5.57 3.49 0.45
C ALA A 674 4.25 3.23 -0.30
N GLU A 675 4.32 2.52 -1.43
CA GLU A 675 3.17 2.38 -2.35
C GLU A 675 1.99 1.64 -1.70
N GLN A 676 2.23 0.70 -0.79
CA GLN A 676 1.16 -0.01 -0.08
C GLN A 676 0.33 0.96 0.75
N ASN A 677 0.99 1.79 1.56
CA ASN A 677 0.33 2.83 2.32
C ASN A 677 -0.27 3.91 1.41
N MET A 678 0.39 4.32 0.32
CA MET A 678 -0.17 5.29 -0.64
C MET A 678 -1.53 4.83 -1.17
N VAL A 679 -1.65 3.56 -1.60
CA VAL A 679 -2.92 3.00 -2.07
C VAL A 679 -3.93 2.88 -0.93
N GLY A 680 -3.53 2.38 0.24
CA GLY A 680 -4.44 2.25 1.39
C GLY A 680 -4.97 3.60 1.91
N VAL A 681 -4.12 4.63 1.96
CA VAL A 681 -4.52 6.02 2.25
C VAL A 681 -5.51 6.51 1.19
N GLY A 682 -5.23 6.30 -0.10
CA GLY A 682 -6.17 6.61 -1.17
C GLY A 682 -7.53 5.94 -0.99
N VAL A 683 -7.57 4.63 -0.71
CA VAL A 683 -8.80 3.88 -0.42
C VAL A 683 -9.55 4.51 0.77
N GLY A 684 -8.85 4.82 1.86
CA GLY A 684 -9.42 5.46 3.04
C GLY A 684 -9.95 6.88 2.80
N MET A 685 -9.34 7.64 1.90
CA MET A 685 -9.80 8.98 1.51
C MET A 685 -11.05 8.94 0.62
N ALA A 686 -11.18 7.91 -0.23
CA ALA A 686 -12.38 7.69 -1.07
C ALA A 686 -13.63 7.28 -0.27
N CYS A 687 -13.47 6.74 0.94
CA CYS A 687 -14.59 6.29 1.77
C CYS A 687 -15.62 7.40 2.02
N ARG A 688 -16.91 7.01 2.01
CA ARG A 688 -18.07 7.93 2.10
C ARG A 688 -18.07 9.05 1.05
N GLY A 689 -17.32 8.88 -0.06
CA GLY A 689 -17.29 9.79 -1.21
C GLY A 689 -16.63 11.16 -0.96
N ARG A 690 -15.95 11.35 0.17
CA ARG A 690 -15.40 12.65 0.60
C ARG A 690 -14.38 13.20 -0.39
N VAL A 691 -13.45 12.35 -0.81
CA VAL A 691 -12.38 12.65 -1.78
C VAL A 691 -12.58 11.81 -3.05
N LEU A 692 -12.07 12.31 -4.18
CA LEU A 692 -11.81 11.57 -5.40
C LEU A 692 -10.29 11.43 -5.58
N PRO A 693 -9.66 10.35 -5.08
CA PRO A 693 -8.21 10.26 -5.01
C PRO A 693 -7.59 9.84 -6.35
N HIS A 694 -6.62 10.60 -6.82
CA HIS A 694 -5.78 10.27 -7.97
C HIS A 694 -4.38 9.87 -7.48
N VAL A 695 -4.06 8.59 -7.59
CA VAL A 695 -2.83 7.97 -7.08
C VAL A 695 -1.85 7.73 -8.24
N SER A 696 -0.63 8.28 -8.15
CA SER A 696 0.40 8.14 -9.19
C SER A 696 1.73 7.58 -8.68
N THR A 697 2.34 6.72 -9.50
CA THR A 697 3.71 6.21 -9.34
C THR A 697 4.23 5.70 -10.71
N PHE A 698 5.30 4.93 -10.75
CA PHE A 698 5.64 4.12 -11.93
C PHE A 698 4.71 2.90 -11.95
N ALA A 699 4.22 2.54 -13.12
CA ALA A 699 3.32 1.40 -13.33
C ALA A 699 3.89 0.10 -12.75
N ALA A 700 5.22 -0.08 -12.81
CA ALA A 700 5.92 -1.23 -12.22
C ALA A 700 5.79 -1.27 -10.69
N PHE A 701 5.74 -0.13 -10.02
CA PHE A 701 5.67 -0.05 -8.56
C PHE A 701 4.25 -0.24 -8.01
N PHE A 702 3.20 -0.18 -8.84
CA PHE A 702 1.88 -0.68 -8.41
C PHE A 702 1.87 -2.18 -8.10
N THR A 703 2.84 -2.96 -8.59
CA THR A 703 3.02 -4.36 -8.14
C THR A 703 3.34 -4.46 -6.64
N ARG A 704 4.00 -3.45 -6.05
CA ARG A 704 4.25 -3.35 -4.59
C ARG A 704 2.95 -3.24 -3.81
N ALA A 705 1.93 -2.60 -4.37
CA ALA A 705 0.63 -2.35 -3.76
C ALA A 705 -0.49 -3.25 -4.29
N GLY A 706 -0.15 -4.35 -4.99
CA GLY A 706 -1.12 -5.18 -5.71
C GLY A 706 -2.24 -5.74 -4.82
N ASP A 707 -1.95 -6.08 -3.57
CA ASP A 707 -2.95 -6.58 -2.63
C ASP A 707 -3.85 -5.47 -2.05
N GLN A 708 -3.34 -4.25 -1.90
CA GLN A 708 -4.11 -3.07 -1.50
C GLN A 708 -5.03 -2.61 -2.65
N ILE A 709 -4.56 -2.69 -3.90
CA ILE A 709 -5.40 -2.48 -5.10
C ILE A 709 -6.52 -3.53 -5.16
N ARG A 710 -6.18 -4.82 -4.96
CA ARG A 710 -7.15 -5.93 -4.92
C ARG A 710 -8.19 -5.75 -3.82
N MET A 711 -7.78 -5.42 -2.59
CA MET A 711 -8.69 -5.15 -1.48
C MET A 711 -9.48 -3.85 -1.67
N GLY A 712 -8.94 -2.87 -2.40
CA GLY A 712 -9.68 -1.71 -2.88
C GLY A 712 -10.89 -2.10 -3.76
N ALA A 713 -10.72 -3.08 -4.65
CA ALA A 713 -11.83 -3.62 -5.45
C ALA A 713 -12.88 -4.33 -4.59
N VAL A 714 -12.45 -5.14 -3.60
CA VAL A 714 -13.34 -5.77 -2.59
C VAL A 714 -14.03 -4.72 -1.70
N SER A 715 -13.43 -3.53 -1.56
CA SER A 715 -13.99 -2.38 -0.83
C SER A 715 -14.88 -1.48 -1.71
N PHE A 716 -15.15 -1.84 -2.97
CA PHE A 716 -15.86 -1.03 -3.96
C PHE A 716 -15.31 0.41 -4.10
N THR A 717 -13.99 0.57 -3.98
CA THR A 717 -13.35 1.88 -3.85
C THR A 717 -13.39 2.70 -5.16
N ASN A 718 -13.48 4.03 -5.03
CA ASN A 718 -13.50 4.96 -6.15
C ASN A 718 -12.17 5.72 -6.29
N VAL A 719 -11.07 4.98 -6.52
CA VAL A 719 -9.70 5.51 -6.63
C VAL A 719 -9.23 5.45 -8.09
N LYS A 720 -8.52 6.50 -8.52
CA LYS A 720 -8.00 6.65 -9.88
C LYS A 720 -6.50 6.44 -9.88
N PHE A 721 -6.04 5.35 -10.48
CA PHE A 721 -4.63 4.99 -10.54
C PHE A 721 -4.02 5.46 -11.86
N THR A 722 -2.82 6.05 -11.82
CA THR A 722 -2.08 6.39 -13.04
C THR A 722 -0.63 5.92 -12.95
N GLY A 723 -0.28 4.98 -13.82
CA GLY A 723 1.02 4.34 -13.85
C GLY A 723 1.86 4.92 -14.96
N SER A 724 2.89 5.68 -14.59
CA SER A 724 3.87 6.21 -15.54
C SER A 724 4.97 5.20 -15.85
N HIS A 725 5.87 5.49 -16.79
CA HIS A 725 7.08 4.67 -17.06
C HIS A 725 6.74 3.21 -17.42
N CYS A 726 5.71 3.04 -18.25
CA CYS A 726 5.31 1.73 -18.75
C CYS A 726 6.21 1.21 -19.87
N GLY A 727 6.48 -0.09 -19.89
CA GLY A 727 7.17 -0.78 -20.99
C GLY A 727 8.68 -0.56 -21.09
N VAL A 728 9.32 -1.21 -22.06
CA VAL A 728 10.77 -1.07 -22.37
C VAL A 728 11.11 0.29 -22.98
N SER A 729 10.12 0.99 -23.56
CA SER A 729 10.26 2.32 -24.12
C SER A 729 10.66 3.41 -23.09
N ILE A 730 10.78 3.07 -21.80
CA ILE A 730 11.46 3.96 -20.85
C ILE A 730 12.97 4.06 -21.08
N GLY A 731 13.61 3.06 -21.70
CA GLY A 731 15.03 3.10 -22.04
C GLY A 731 15.97 2.70 -20.89
N GLU A 732 16.80 3.65 -20.46
CA GLU A 732 18.09 3.37 -19.81
C GLU A 732 17.99 2.80 -18.39
N ASP A 733 16.94 3.10 -17.63
CA ASP A 733 16.75 2.65 -16.24
C ASP A 733 16.67 1.11 -16.12
N GLY A 734 16.22 0.43 -17.18
CA GLY A 734 16.18 -1.03 -17.25
C GLY A 734 14.97 -1.68 -16.56
N PRO A 735 14.97 -3.02 -16.46
CA PRO A 735 13.76 -3.82 -16.19
C PRO A 735 13.14 -3.61 -14.80
N SER A 736 13.87 -3.03 -13.85
CA SER A 736 13.33 -2.71 -12.51
C SER A 736 12.31 -1.56 -12.51
N GLN A 737 12.26 -0.76 -13.57
CA GLN A 737 11.32 0.35 -13.74
C GLN A 737 10.30 0.10 -14.87
N MET A 738 10.59 -0.85 -15.77
CA MET A 738 9.75 -1.21 -16.92
C MET A 738 8.51 -1.97 -16.49
N ALA A 739 7.35 -1.32 -16.50
CA ALA A 739 6.09 -2.00 -16.21
C ALA A 739 5.66 -2.89 -17.38
N LEU A 740 5.53 -4.18 -17.16
CA LEU A 740 5.28 -5.18 -18.21
C LEU A 740 4.19 -6.20 -17.82
N GLU A 741 3.68 -6.11 -16.60
CA GLU A 741 2.58 -6.88 -16.02
C GLU A 741 1.42 -5.99 -15.52
N ASP A 742 1.51 -4.66 -15.72
CA ASP A 742 0.60 -3.68 -15.15
C ASP A 742 -0.80 -3.70 -15.79
N LEU A 743 -0.91 -3.96 -17.09
CA LEU A 743 -2.21 -4.16 -17.74
C LEU A 743 -2.87 -5.43 -17.19
N ALA A 744 -2.10 -6.49 -16.95
CA ALA A 744 -2.62 -7.73 -16.38
C ALA A 744 -3.14 -7.53 -14.94
N LEU A 745 -2.37 -6.84 -14.09
CA LEU A 745 -2.72 -6.53 -12.71
C LEU A 745 -4.08 -5.81 -12.61
N PHE A 746 -4.27 -4.72 -13.36
CA PHE A 746 -5.51 -3.96 -13.28
C PHE A 746 -6.66 -4.57 -14.09
N SER A 747 -6.39 -5.29 -15.18
CA SER A 747 -7.44 -5.95 -15.98
C SER A 747 -8.06 -7.15 -15.24
N ALA A 748 -7.33 -7.79 -14.32
CA ALA A 748 -7.84 -8.90 -13.51
C ALA A 748 -8.90 -8.50 -12.46
N LEU A 749 -9.01 -7.22 -12.09
CA LEU A 749 -9.92 -6.74 -11.05
C LEU A 749 -11.39 -6.71 -11.55
N PRO A 750 -12.39 -7.11 -10.75
CA PRO A 750 -13.80 -6.95 -11.15
C PRO A 750 -14.14 -5.46 -11.29
N ALA A 751 -14.95 -5.13 -12.30
CA ALA A 751 -15.42 -3.76 -12.60
C ALA A 751 -14.32 -2.67 -12.70
N SER A 752 -13.07 -3.02 -13.00
CA SER A 752 -12.05 -2.03 -13.34
C SER A 752 -12.16 -1.52 -14.78
N VAL A 753 -11.81 -0.25 -14.95
CA VAL A 753 -11.51 0.38 -16.25
C VAL A 753 -10.00 0.46 -16.42
N VAL A 754 -9.49 0.15 -17.62
CA VAL A 754 -8.07 0.21 -17.99
C VAL A 754 -7.93 0.96 -19.30
N LEU A 755 -7.31 2.14 -19.25
CA LEU A 755 -7.05 3.04 -20.38
C LEU A 755 -5.54 3.12 -20.65
N TYR A 756 -5.17 3.10 -21.92
CA TYR A 756 -3.79 3.27 -22.37
C TYR A 756 -3.74 4.33 -23.48
N PRO A 757 -3.82 5.63 -23.12
CA PRO A 757 -3.79 6.73 -24.07
C PRO A 757 -2.48 6.81 -24.86
N SER A 758 -2.58 7.16 -26.14
CA SER A 758 -1.47 7.15 -27.08
C SER A 758 -0.81 8.51 -27.31
N ASP A 759 -1.51 9.61 -27.04
CA ASP A 759 -1.01 10.98 -27.22
C ASP A 759 -1.48 11.92 -26.08
N ALA A 760 -1.12 13.21 -26.14
CA ALA A 760 -1.47 14.15 -25.09
C ALA A 760 -2.98 14.41 -24.96
N VAL A 761 -3.72 14.49 -26.07
CA VAL A 761 -5.17 14.74 -26.04
C VAL A 761 -5.91 13.54 -25.45
N SER A 762 -5.61 12.33 -25.93
CA SER A 762 -6.17 11.10 -25.39
C SER A 762 -5.78 10.88 -23.92
N ALA A 763 -4.60 11.32 -23.48
CA ALA A 763 -4.20 11.26 -22.07
C ALA A 763 -4.99 12.21 -21.16
N GLU A 764 -5.26 13.44 -21.59
CA GLU A 764 -6.14 14.32 -20.83
C GLU A 764 -7.57 13.76 -20.77
N ARG A 765 -8.11 13.31 -21.92
CA ARG A 765 -9.44 12.71 -21.99
C ARG A 765 -9.57 11.42 -21.19
N ALA A 766 -8.54 10.58 -21.14
CA ALA A 766 -8.50 9.41 -20.26
C ALA A 766 -8.55 9.79 -18.77
N THR A 767 -7.90 10.90 -18.39
CA THR A 767 -7.91 11.39 -17.01
C THR A 767 -9.27 11.99 -16.62
N GLU A 768 -9.92 12.72 -17.55
CA GLU A 768 -11.28 13.26 -17.41
C GLU A 768 -12.34 12.15 -17.34
N LEU A 769 -12.26 11.13 -18.20
CA LEU A 769 -13.12 9.94 -18.15
C LEU A 769 -12.91 9.14 -16.86
N ALA A 770 -11.67 9.01 -16.40
CA ALA A 770 -11.35 8.31 -15.15
C ALA A 770 -12.03 8.98 -13.94
N ALA A 771 -11.92 10.31 -13.82
CA ALA A 771 -12.55 11.09 -12.75
C ALA A 771 -14.08 10.94 -12.72
N ASN A 772 -14.72 10.74 -13.88
CA ASN A 772 -16.17 10.57 -14.02
C ASN A 772 -16.66 9.12 -13.99
N TYR A 773 -15.78 8.14 -13.79
CA TYR A 773 -16.18 6.75 -13.54
C TYR A 773 -16.44 6.51 -12.04
N THR A 774 -17.35 5.58 -11.69
CA THR A 774 -17.52 5.12 -10.31
C THR A 774 -16.84 3.77 -10.13
N GLY A 775 -15.72 3.74 -9.41
CA GLY A 775 -14.92 2.55 -9.17
C GLY A 775 -13.44 2.74 -9.54
N ILE A 776 -12.70 1.63 -9.55
CA ILE A 776 -11.27 1.61 -9.91
C ILE A 776 -11.08 1.89 -11.39
N THR A 777 -10.22 2.87 -11.68
CA THR A 777 -9.69 3.12 -13.02
C THR A 777 -8.18 3.06 -13.00
N TYR A 778 -7.58 2.54 -14.06
CA TYR A 778 -6.14 2.60 -14.30
C TYR A 778 -5.85 3.29 -15.64
N THR A 779 -4.95 4.27 -15.62
CA THR A 779 -4.44 4.94 -16.82
C THR A 779 -2.94 4.67 -16.95
N ARG A 780 -2.54 3.99 -18.01
CA ARG A 780 -1.13 3.68 -18.33
C ARG A 780 -0.53 4.81 -19.15
N VAL A 781 0.58 5.41 -18.72
CA VAL A 781 1.20 6.56 -19.40
C VAL A 781 2.72 6.41 -19.59
N SER A 782 3.21 6.88 -20.73
CA SER A 782 4.53 6.55 -21.28
C SER A 782 5.61 7.56 -20.90
N ARG A 783 6.88 7.12 -20.85
CA ARG A 783 8.04 8.02 -20.64
C ARG A 783 8.36 8.91 -21.85
N PRO A 784 8.41 8.39 -23.10
CA PRO A 784 8.77 9.19 -24.29
C PRO A 784 7.73 10.26 -24.64
N ALA A 785 8.20 11.31 -25.33
CA ALA A 785 7.34 12.33 -25.91
C ALA A 785 6.93 11.94 -27.34
N THR A 786 5.63 11.73 -27.56
CA THR A 786 5.06 11.29 -28.83
C THR A 786 4.35 12.45 -29.55
N PRO A 787 4.30 12.46 -30.90
CA PRO A 787 3.57 13.50 -31.64
C PRO A 787 2.07 13.44 -31.36
N VAL A 788 1.46 14.60 -31.06
CA VAL A 788 -0.01 14.74 -30.92
C VAL A 788 -0.73 14.30 -32.20
N LEU A 789 -1.66 13.36 -32.06
CA LEU A 789 -2.38 12.72 -33.15
C LEU A 789 -3.83 13.21 -33.32
N TYR A 790 -4.41 13.79 -32.26
CA TYR A 790 -5.82 14.18 -32.23
C TYR A 790 -5.98 15.69 -32.02
N THR A 791 -7.08 16.24 -32.54
CA THR A 791 -7.48 17.63 -32.26
C THR A 791 -8.10 17.74 -30.87
N SER A 792 -8.06 18.93 -30.25
CA SER A 792 -8.48 19.09 -28.84
C SER A 792 -9.99 18.88 -28.60
N ASP A 793 -10.80 18.93 -29.65
CA ASP A 793 -12.22 18.62 -29.69
C ASP A 793 -12.56 17.13 -29.94
N GLU A 794 -11.54 16.29 -30.22
CA GLU A 794 -11.72 14.85 -30.38
C GLU A 794 -12.33 14.21 -29.11
N LYS A 795 -13.31 13.33 -29.33
CA LYS A 795 -14.10 12.70 -28.26
C LYS A 795 -13.62 11.29 -27.98
N PHE A 796 -13.45 10.96 -26.71
CA PHE A 796 -13.11 9.63 -26.25
C PHE A 796 -14.19 9.12 -25.30
N GLU A 797 -14.42 7.81 -25.33
CA GLU A 797 -15.47 7.13 -24.58
C GLU A 797 -14.90 5.82 -23.99
N LEU A 798 -15.41 5.41 -22.84
CA LEU A 798 -14.99 4.14 -22.22
C LEU A 798 -15.46 2.97 -23.08
N GLY A 799 -14.55 2.04 -23.39
CA GLY A 799 -14.89 0.88 -24.24
C GLY A 799 -14.97 1.17 -25.74
N LYS A 800 -14.50 2.33 -26.22
CA LYS A 800 -14.38 2.63 -27.65
C LYS A 800 -12.94 2.87 -28.09
N CYS A 801 -12.60 2.36 -29.28
CA CYS A 801 -11.28 2.50 -29.90
C CYS A 801 -11.34 3.48 -31.10
N LYS A 802 -10.21 3.74 -31.75
CA LYS A 802 -10.12 4.67 -32.89
C LYS A 802 -9.44 4.01 -34.08
N VAL A 803 -10.13 3.96 -35.22
CA VAL A 803 -9.55 3.54 -36.51
C VAL A 803 -8.81 4.75 -37.11
N ILE A 804 -7.47 4.72 -37.11
CA ILE A 804 -6.62 5.85 -37.55
C ILE A 804 -6.15 5.67 -39.01
N ARG A 805 -6.13 4.44 -39.51
CA ARG A 805 -5.88 4.13 -40.93
C ARG A 805 -6.82 3.03 -41.39
N GLU A 806 -7.51 3.26 -42.50
CA GLU A 806 -8.22 2.21 -43.23
C GLU A 806 -8.24 2.48 -44.74
N SER A 807 -8.38 1.41 -45.52
CA SER A 807 -8.68 1.41 -46.94
C SER A 807 -9.34 0.09 -47.36
N SER A 808 -10.12 0.08 -48.44
CA SER A 808 -10.80 -1.14 -48.92
C SER A 808 -9.87 -2.28 -49.37
N ALA A 809 -8.56 -2.01 -49.46
CA ALA A 809 -7.52 -2.97 -49.82
C ALA A 809 -6.73 -3.52 -48.60
N ASP A 810 -7.09 -3.17 -47.37
CA ASP A 810 -6.35 -3.61 -46.16
C ASP A 810 -6.38 -5.13 -45.98
N THR A 811 -5.21 -5.74 -45.76
CA THR A 811 -5.02 -7.21 -45.66
C THR A 811 -4.69 -7.73 -44.27
N VAL A 812 -4.38 -6.84 -43.32
CA VAL A 812 -4.14 -7.11 -41.90
C VAL A 812 -4.63 -5.90 -41.10
N LEU A 813 -5.19 -6.12 -39.92
CA LEU A 813 -5.50 -5.10 -38.93
C LEU A 813 -4.38 -5.04 -37.89
N LEU A 814 -3.72 -3.89 -37.77
CA LEU A 814 -2.80 -3.59 -36.68
C LEU A 814 -3.58 -2.97 -35.51
N VAL A 815 -3.31 -3.43 -34.29
CA VAL A 815 -3.88 -2.87 -33.05
C VAL A 815 -2.74 -2.50 -32.10
N GLY A 816 -2.58 -1.22 -31.79
CA GLY A 816 -1.56 -0.70 -30.87
C GLY A 816 -2.15 0.25 -29.84
N ALA A 817 -1.35 0.66 -28.86
CA ALA A 817 -1.70 1.66 -27.85
C ALA A 817 -0.42 2.24 -27.21
N GLY A 818 -0.46 3.48 -26.76
CA GLY A 818 0.73 4.16 -26.25
C GLY A 818 1.80 4.29 -27.33
N VAL A 819 3.04 3.89 -27.00
CA VAL A 819 4.18 3.97 -27.92
C VAL A 819 4.01 3.07 -29.16
N THR A 820 3.38 1.89 -29.04
CA THR A 820 3.30 0.94 -30.16
C THR A 820 2.32 1.38 -31.25
N LEU A 821 1.45 2.35 -30.98
CA LEU A 821 0.64 2.98 -32.02
C LEU A 821 1.52 3.66 -33.09
N TYR A 822 2.60 4.33 -32.69
CA TYR A 822 3.50 5.03 -33.61
C TYR A 822 4.35 4.06 -34.40
N GLU A 823 4.73 2.93 -33.80
CA GLU A 823 5.36 1.81 -34.52
C GLU A 823 4.38 1.20 -35.55
N CYS A 824 3.10 1.02 -35.20
CA CYS A 824 2.04 0.59 -36.14
C CYS A 824 1.80 1.58 -37.28
N LEU A 825 1.79 2.89 -37.02
CA LEU A 825 1.66 3.93 -38.05
C LEU A 825 2.88 3.96 -38.96
N THR A 826 4.08 3.89 -38.41
CA THR A 826 5.33 3.81 -39.18
C THR A 826 5.37 2.54 -40.03
N ALA A 827 4.92 1.40 -39.49
CA ALA A 827 4.78 0.16 -40.23
C ALA A 827 3.74 0.25 -41.36
N HIS A 828 2.61 0.94 -41.16
CA HIS A 828 1.62 1.20 -42.22
C HIS A 828 2.24 1.94 -43.40
N ASP A 829 2.99 3.02 -43.14
CA ASP A 829 3.61 3.82 -44.19
C ASP A 829 4.71 3.03 -44.92
N LEU A 830 5.55 2.29 -44.18
CA LEU A 830 6.57 1.39 -44.75
C LEU A 830 5.97 0.26 -45.59
N LEU A 831 4.86 -0.35 -45.17
CA LEU A 831 4.15 -1.38 -45.93
C LEU A 831 3.45 -0.79 -47.17
N SER A 832 2.85 0.39 -47.05
CA SER A 832 2.16 1.05 -48.15
C SER A 832 3.12 1.46 -49.27
N ALA A 833 4.35 1.87 -48.92
CA ALA A 833 5.43 2.10 -49.89
C ALA A 833 5.87 0.83 -50.65
N GLN A 834 5.48 -0.35 -50.16
CA GLN A 834 5.73 -1.67 -50.77
C GLN A 834 4.45 -2.30 -51.36
N GLY A 835 3.35 -1.53 -51.49
CA GLY A 835 2.07 -1.98 -52.03
C GLY A 835 1.22 -2.83 -51.06
N ILE A 836 1.67 -3.03 -49.81
CA ILE A 836 0.91 -3.76 -48.79
C ILE A 836 0.06 -2.77 -48.00
N ARG A 837 -1.26 -2.97 -47.99
CA ARG A 837 -2.21 -2.16 -47.22
C ARG A 837 -2.63 -2.88 -45.95
N VAL A 838 -2.70 -2.13 -44.84
CA VAL A 838 -3.07 -2.59 -43.50
C VAL A 838 -3.90 -1.53 -42.78
N ALA A 839 -4.87 -1.94 -41.97
CA ALA A 839 -5.61 -1.05 -41.09
C ALA A 839 -4.81 -0.77 -39.81
N VAL A 840 -5.06 0.36 -39.15
CA VAL A 840 -4.47 0.69 -37.83
C VAL A 840 -5.55 1.18 -36.87
N ILE A 841 -5.64 0.53 -35.71
CA ILE A 841 -6.44 0.95 -34.56
C ILE A 841 -5.53 1.40 -33.41
N ASP A 842 -5.84 2.57 -32.84
CA ASP A 842 -5.50 2.89 -31.44
C ASP A 842 -6.57 2.27 -30.56
N LEU A 843 -6.17 1.35 -29.67
CA LEU A 843 -7.11 0.64 -28.83
C LEU A 843 -7.77 1.57 -27.80
N PHE A 844 -7.02 2.54 -27.27
CA PHE A 844 -7.38 3.46 -26.18
C PHE A 844 -7.88 2.80 -24.87
N SER A 845 -9.00 2.08 -24.93
CA SER A 845 -9.63 1.37 -23.81
C SER A 845 -9.32 -0.13 -23.90
N VAL A 846 -8.38 -0.59 -23.06
CA VAL A 846 -8.04 -2.02 -22.92
C VAL A 846 -9.14 -2.76 -22.16
N LYS A 847 -9.82 -2.07 -21.23
CA LYS A 847 -10.98 -2.59 -20.49
C LYS A 847 -11.94 -1.45 -20.08
N PRO A 848 -13.26 -1.55 -20.35
CA PRO A 848 -13.87 -2.46 -21.32
C PRO A 848 -13.23 -2.27 -22.71
N ILE A 849 -13.41 -3.25 -23.59
CA ILE A 849 -12.77 -3.28 -24.91
C ILE A 849 -13.82 -3.17 -26.03
N ASP A 850 -13.51 -2.48 -27.11
CA ASP A 850 -14.42 -2.25 -28.24
C ASP A 850 -14.54 -3.47 -29.16
N ALA A 851 -15.11 -4.55 -28.62
CA ALA A 851 -15.25 -5.84 -29.30
C ALA A 851 -16.05 -5.72 -30.61
N GLU A 852 -17.00 -4.79 -30.70
CA GLU A 852 -17.79 -4.51 -31.90
C GLU A 852 -16.91 -3.95 -33.04
N THR A 853 -16.22 -2.84 -32.81
CA THR A 853 -15.35 -2.21 -33.82
C THR A 853 -14.20 -3.14 -34.19
N LEU A 854 -13.61 -3.84 -33.21
CA LEU A 854 -12.58 -4.85 -33.47
C LEU A 854 -13.10 -6.00 -34.34
N ALA A 855 -14.29 -6.55 -34.06
CA ALA A 855 -14.87 -7.63 -34.86
C ALA A 855 -15.26 -7.17 -36.28
N GLN A 856 -15.74 -5.94 -36.44
CA GLN A 856 -16.04 -5.35 -37.74
C GLN A 856 -14.76 -5.19 -38.58
N GLN A 857 -13.74 -4.56 -38.01
CA GLN A 857 -12.48 -4.28 -38.69
C GLN A 857 -11.68 -5.57 -38.95
N ALA A 858 -11.68 -6.54 -38.03
CA ALA A 858 -11.09 -7.86 -38.23
C ALA A 858 -11.75 -8.63 -39.40
N LYS A 859 -13.09 -8.60 -39.51
CA LYS A 859 -13.81 -9.18 -40.67
C LYS A 859 -13.45 -8.45 -41.97
N ARG A 860 -13.39 -7.11 -41.94
CA ARG A 860 -13.09 -6.26 -43.11
C ARG A 860 -11.74 -6.60 -43.76
N VAL A 861 -10.72 -6.90 -42.96
CA VAL A 861 -9.36 -7.25 -43.45
C VAL A 861 -9.17 -8.75 -43.77
N GLY A 862 -10.25 -9.54 -43.82
CA GLY A 862 -10.17 -10.98 -44.07
C GLY A 862 -9.65 -11.80 -42.88
N GLY A 863 -9.88 -11.34 -41.64
CA GLY A 863 -9.67 -12.08 -40.41
C GLY A 863 -8.27 -11.99 -39.79
N LYS A 864 -7.31 -11.31 -40.43
CA LYS A 864 -5.91 -11.24 -39.95
C LYS A 864 -5.70 -10.05 -39.00
N VAL A 865 -5.48 -10.32 -37.71
CA VAL A 865 -5.27 -9.29 -36.67
C VAL A 865 -3.90 -9.45 -36.03
N LEU A 866 -3.12 -8.37 -35.98
CA LEU A 866 -1.81 -8.31 -35.34
C LEU A 866 -1.84 -7.24 -34.24
N THR A 867 -1.77 -7.66 -32.98
CA THR A 867 -1.61 -6.74 -31.85
C THR A 867 -0.13 -6.44 -31.62
N VAL A 868 0.17 -5.24 -31.11
CA VAL A 868 1.53 -4.80 -30.79
C VAL A 868 1.51 -4.05 -29.46
N GLU A 869 2.27 -4.51 -28.47
CA GLU A 869 2.24 -3.94 -27.12
C GLU A 869 3.61 -3.92 -26.42
N ASP A 870 3.87 -2.84 -25.69
CA ASP A 870 5.03 -2.68 -24.82
C ASP A 870 4.70 -3.20 -23.40
N HIS A 871 4.44 -4.51 -23.33
CA HIS A 871 3.98 -5.30 -22.17
C HIS A 871 4.34 -6.78 -22.41
N TYR A 872 4.28 -7.64 -21.38
CA TYR A 872 4.41 -9.09 -21.54
C TYR A 872 3.16 -9.70 -22.22
N GLU A 873 3.30 -10.90 -22.79
CA GLU A 873 2.24 -11.59 -23.54
C GLU A 873 0.95 -11.89 -22.75
N ALA A 874 1.05 -12.10 -21.44
CA ALA A 874 -0.08 -12.48 -20.59
C ALA A 874 -0.82 -11.26 -20.01
N GLY A 875 -2.15 -11.21 -20.19
CA GLY A 875 -3.03 -10.21 -19.57
C GLY A 875 -2.96 -8.78 -20.17
N GLY A 876 -2.13 -8.57 -21.19
CA GLY A 876 -2.04 -7.31 -21.93
C GLY A 876 -3.07 -7.16 -23.07
N VAL A 877 -2.79 -6.24 -23.99
CA VAL A 877 -3.58 -5.89 -25.18
C VAL A 877 -3.88 -7.12 -26.04
N GLY A 878 -2.88 -7.95 -26.33
CA GLY A 878 -3.04 -9.19 -27.11
C GLY A 878 -3.98 -10.18 -26.44
N SER A 879 -3.90 -10.31 -25.11
CA SER A 879 -4.82 -11.14 -24.34
C SER A 879 -6.26 -10.58 -24.40
N ALA A 880 -6.45 -9.27 -24.22
CA ALA A 880 -7.76 -8.63 -24.27
C ALA A 880 -8.42 -8.74 -25.66
N VAL A 881 -7.66 -8.51 -26.74
CA VAL A 881 -8.14 -8.64 -28.13
C VAL A 881 -8.45 -10.10 -28.48
N CYS A 882 -7.66 -11.07 -28.01
CA CYS A 882 -7.97 -12.50 -28.18
C CYS A 882 -9.30 -12.88 -27.51
N VAL A 883 -9.61 -12.36 -26.32
CA VAL A 883 -10.90 -12.59 -25.66
C VAL A 883 -12.03 -11.90 -26.42
N ALA A 884 -11.86 -10.64 -26.82
CA ALA A 884 -12.86 -9.87 -27.57
C ALA A 884 -13.23 -10.47 -28.94
N LEU A 885 -12.32 -11.26 -29.54
CA LEU A 885 -12.49 -11.85 -30.87
C LEU A 885 -12.68 -13.38 -30.85
N ALA A 886 -12.78 -14.01 -29.68
CA ALA A 886 -12.79 -15.48 -29.52
C ALA A 886 -13.92 -16.17 -30.32
N ASP A 887 -15.14 -15.62 -30.29
CA ASP A 887 -16.31 -16.15 -31.00
C ASP A 887 -16.44 -15.62 -32.45
N VAL A 888 -15.45 -14.86 -32.94
CA VAL A 888 -15.52 -14.23 -34.27
C VAL A 888 -14.95 -15.16 -35.34
N ALA A 889 -15.85 -15.84 -36.06
CA ALA A 889 -15.51 -16.80 -37.11
C ALA A 889 -14.46 -16.28 -38.11
N ASN A 890 -13.51 -17.17 -38.46
CA ASN A 890 -12.38 -16.94 -39.37
C ASN A 890 -11.36 -15.87 -38.95
N VAL A 891 -11.44 -15.32 -37.73
CA VAL A 891 -10.39 -14.43 -37.19
C VAL A 891 -9.19 -15.23 -36.70
N ARG A 892 -7.99 -14.68 -36.93
CA ARG A 892 -6.72 -15.13 -36.36
C ARG A 892 -6.01 -13.92 -35.76
N VAL A 893 -5.76 -13.96 -34.46
CA VAL A 893 -4.92 -12.98 -33.77
C VAL A 893 -3.48 -13.48 -33.70
N ARG A 894 -2.52 -12.57 -33.82
CA ARG A 894 -1.10 -12.74 -33.45
C ARG A 894 -0.68 -11.55 -32.60
N SER A 895 0.30 -11.73 -31.72
CA SER A 895 0.75 -10.67 -30.80
C SER A 895 2.25 -10.44 -30.89
N LEU A 896 2.66 -9.18 -31.11
CA LEU A 896 4.02 -8.71 -30.86
C LEU A 896 4.06 -8.06 -29.48
N CYS A 897 4.90 -8.60 -28.61
CA CYS A 897 4.96 -8.27 -27.20
C CYS A 897 6.28 -8.78 -26.62
N VAL A 898 6.67 -8.24 -25.47
CA VAL A 898 7.89 -8.61 -24.75
C VAL A 898 7.73 -10.04 -24.21
N ARG A 899 8.77 -10.88 -24.33
CA ARG A 899 8.72 -12.32 -23.96
C ARG A 899 9.88 -12.82 -23.12
N GLU A 900 10.85 -11.97 -22.82
CA GLU A 900 11.97 -12.24 -21.93
C GLU A 900 12.23 -11.01 -21.05
N LEU A 901 12.97 -11.18 -19.95
CA LEU A 901 13.31 -10.09 -19.03
C LEU A 901 14.14 -9.01 -19.77
N PRO A 902 13.70 -7.75 -19.82
CA PRO A 902 14.42 -6.72 -20.57
C PRO A 902 15.74 -6.25 -19.96
N ARG A 903 16.38 -5.29 -20.63
CA ARG A 903 17.66 -4.68 -20.24
C ARG A 903 17.63 -3.16 -20.44
N SER A 904 18.59 -2.46 -19.82
CA SER A 904 18.93 -1.07 -20.16
C SER A 904 19.44 -0.92 -21.60
N GLY A 905 18.99 0.15 -22.26
CA GLY A 905 19.42 0.63 -23.57
C GLY A 905 18.52 1.78 -24.06
N PRO A 906 18.81 2.43 -25.20
CA PRO A 906 17.94 3.47 -25.76
C PRO A 906 16.56 2.93 -26.15
N PRO A 907 15.45 3.67 -25.94
CA PRO A 907 14.08 3.18 -26.17
C PRO A 907 13.85 2.49 -27.51
N GLU A 908 14.29 3.09 -28.62
CA GLU A 908 14.11 2.57 -29.98
C GLU A 908 14.88 1.26 -30.19
N ALA A 909 16.08 1.16 -29.61
CA ALA A 909 16.91 -0.04 -29.67
C ALA A 909 16.31 -1.19 -28.85
N LEU A 910 15.61 -0.89 -27.75
CA LEU A 910 14.88 -1.89 -26.97
C LEU A 910 13.60 -2.36 -27.68
N MET A 911 12.85 -1.46 -28.33
CA MET A 911 11.66 -1.83 -29.12
C MET A 911 12.03 -2.71 -30.33
N GLU A 912 13.17 -2.47 -30.99
CA GLU A 912 13.71 -3.35 -32.03
C GLU A 912 14.16 -4.71 -31.45
N LEU A 913 14.93 -4.70 -30.36
CA LEU A 913 15.44 -5.92 -29.70
C LEU A 913 14.32 -6.86 -29.26
N TYR A 914 13.26 -6.32 -28.64
CA TYR A 914 12.12 -7.09 -28.15
C TYR A 914 11.00 -7.29 -29.19
N GLY A 915 11.26 -6.93 -30.46
CA GLY A 915 10.40 -7.32 -31.58
C GLY A 915 9.05 -6.60 -31.63
N ILE A 916 8.97 -5.37 -31.14
CA ILE A 916 7.76 -4.52 -31.14
C ILE A 916 7.91 -3.24 -31.97
N SER A 917 9.07 -3.01 -32.60
CA SER A 917 9.31 -1.90 -33.53
C SER A 917 8.56 -2.03 -34.86
N ALA A 918 8.50 -0.94 -35.61
CA ALA A 918 7.98 -0.89 -36.97
C ALA A 918 8.60 -1.95 -37.90
N ASN A 919 9.90 -2.24 -37.78
CA ASN A 919 10.56 -3.29 -38.57
C ASN A 919 10.04 -4.68 -38.21
N ALA A 920 9.83 -4.95 -36.92
CA ALA A 920 9.26 -6.21 -36.45
C ALA A 920 7.80 -6.37 -36.90
N ILE A 921 7.01 -5.30 -36.90
CA ILE A 921 5.63 -5.27 -37.42
C ILE A 921 5.62 -5.53 -38.93
N VAL A 922 6.44 -4.83 -39.73
CA VAL A 922 6.57 -5.04 -41.18
C VAL A 922 6.92 -6.50 -41.49
N LYS A 923 7.86 -7.09 -40.74
CA LYS A 923 8.27 -8.50 -40.83
C LYS A 923 7.14 -9.45 -40.45
N ALA A 924 6.39 -9.16 -39.38
CA ALA A 924 5.28 -9.98 -38.90
C ALA A 924 4.10 -9.97 -39.88
N VAL A 925 3.75 -8.82 -40.47
CA VAL A 925 2.71 -8.69 -41.51
C VAL A 925 3.08 -9.50 -42.75
N LYS A 926 4.31 -9.38 -43.26
CA LYS A 926 4.79 -10.17 -44.40
C LYS A 926 4.76 -11.69 -44.13
N ASN A 927 5.00 -12.09 -42.89
CA ASN A 927 4.91 -13.49 -42.45
C ASN A 927 3.46 -13.92 -42.08
N PHE A 928 2.45 -13.07 -42.31
CA PHE A 928 1.04 -13.32 -42.03
C PHE A 928 0.13 -13.20 -43.26
N GLN A 929 0.60 -12.58 -44.34
CA GLN A 929 0.01 -12.70 -45.67
C GLN A 929 0.01 -14.17 -46.13
#